data_AF-A0A8T0D2C6-F1
#
_entry.id   AF-A0A8T0D2C6-F1
#
_cell.length_a   1.000
_cell.length_b   1.000
_cell.length_c   1.000
_cell.angle_alpha   90.00
_cell.angle_beta   90.00
_cell.angle_gamma   90.00
#
_symmetry.space_group_name_H-M   'P 1'
#
loop_
_entity.id
_entity.type
_entity.pdbx_description
1 polymer ?
#
loop_
_entity_poly.entity_id
_entity_poly.type
_entity_poly.pdbx_seq_one_letter_code
_entity_poly.pdbx_strand_id
1 'polypeptide(L)'
;MHSGFLTCVSLFALFGYATCDNIIVRTNYGPVSGRQKYILGKNVYAFLGIPFAQPPTGNLRFKNPKKPKPWKPILDASTYPNSCIQPPPRPNEARDDMARVWNSPTGVSEDCLYLNIWTRASNHSVGHEAEGSNPVMLESSALFGPKSGRPVMVWIHGGSLTRGSSSLEMYNGAFMASKMDVVLVSIQYRLGPFGFLYLGTDDAPGNQGMMDQVAALEWVRENIAYFGGNPKQITLFGHAGGVVCVALHLLSPFSSSLFQQAILQSGSPLAWWAVESPHTALDKARLLATLSGCKVPENNVTYLMELGKCLRSVDAKSLESNQWQILMLGNGENSSRTAQLRHMYRAKLNPHMFLTAGYYFDIPFKPVISPPLLPQWPYEILGSGKLDIRHRIMLGVNKDEGMYHLVQSLRPFFVKSEGWQEVLVELSQSFTQLDPMELLAFYIMDENFLHPLLLQATAFEYQIPSRGFNDPSWSINHVLDLLNKVGGDYNVKCPLIEFADFYSRGSNAQVFLYSFEHRTHGATWPSWTGVMQGFEAEYIFGAPFNQQYQRQFYNFTDDERRLSEEMMRFWTNFASTGSPNLNPGEFHTKNKDLYWERYKSQISTSRNTFKTDAIQKSQEILVTDNSRQHMVFSLPQSYLSRNLRRHHCMFWREQLPLMREQILFNSRCSATKPNSTGTGTVNKPVPGVVGTLYPDPLKRTAKLSGGGIQLMMLPVKRYNSYAFIFVTIFVNPFWL
;
A
#
# COMPACT_ATOMS: atom_id res chain seq x y z
N MET A 1 75.00 19.40 52.07
CA MET A 1 74.99 18.17 51.25
C MET A 1 73.61 18.03 50.63
N HIS A 2 73.55 17.92 49.29
CA HIS A 2 72.41 17.64 48.38
C HIS A 2 71.23 18.65 48.35
N SER A 3 70.82 19.33 47.26
CA SER A 3 70.60 19.07 45.81
C SER A 3 69.21 18.51 45.44
N GLY A 4 68.46 19.24 44.57
CA GLY A 4 67.40 18.72 43.65
C GLY A 4 65.97 19.23 43.95
N PHE A 5 65.30 20.17 43.24
CA PHE A 5 64.77 20.29 41.84
C PHE A 5 63.41 19.59 41.54
N LEU A 6 62.48 20.36 40.93
CA LEU A 6 61.19 20.04 40.24
C LEU A 6 60.01 19.56 41.13
N THR A 7 58.74 19.95 40.94
CA THR A 7 58.01 20.41 39.74
C THR A 7 56.72 21.15 40.12
N CYS A 8 56.47 22.28 39.47
CA CYS A 8 55.16 22.91 39.35
C CYS A 8 54.59 22.47 37.99
N VAL A 9 53.50 21.72 37.95
CA VAL A 9 52.77 21.40 36.71
C VAL A 9 51.38 21.99 36.81
N SER A 10 51.20 23.10 36.12
CA SER A 10 49.95 23.81 35.90
C SER A 10 48.95 22.95 35.10
N LEU A 11 47.73 22.86 35.64
CA LEU A 11 46.54 22.32 34.98
C LEU A 11 46.27 23.07 33.65
N PHE A 12 46.38 22.37 32.52
CA PHE A 12 45.67 22.75 31.31
C PHE A 12 44.28 22.11 31.34
N ALA A 13 43.26 22.95 31.47
CA ALA A 13 41.86 22.56 31.32
C ALA A 13 41.61 22.05 29.89
N LEU A 14 41.22 20.79 29.78
CA LEU A 14 40.59 20.22 28.59
C LEU A 14 39.19 20.84 28.43
N PHE A 15 39.12 22.03 27.84
CA PHE A 15 37.88 22.46 27.19
C PHE A 15 37.69 21.60 25.94
N GLY A 16 36.81 20.61 26.05
CA GLY A 16 36.31 19.91 24.87
C GLY A 16 35.63 20.92 23.94
N TYR A 17 36.17 21.07 22.73
CA TYR A 17 35.49 21.77 21.65
C TYR A 17 34.19 21.01 21.32
N ALA A 18 33.06 21.51 21.80
CA ALA A 18 31.76 21.14 21.25
C ALA A 18 31.62 21.90 19.92
N THR A 19 31.88 21.22 18.80
CA THR A 19 31.58 21.77 17.46
C THR A 19 30.08 22.01 17.36
N CYS A 20 29.69 23.22 16.94
CA CYS A 20 28.29 23.63 16.84
C CYS A 20 27.66 23.02 15.57
N ASP A 21 27.35 21.71 15.60
CA ASP A 21 26.77 20.93 14.49
C ASP A 21 25.24 21.14 14.33
N ASN A 22 24.68 22.10 15.05
CA ASN A 22 23.25 22.38 15.12
C ASN A 22 22.89 23.58 14.24
N ILE A 23 21.94 23.38 13.33
CA ILE A 23 21.42 24.45 12.48
C ILE A 23 20.00 24.83 12.85
N ILE A 24 19.71 26.13 12.89
CA ILE A 24 18.39 26.65 13.20
C ILE A 24 17.68 27.11 11.93
N VAL A 25 16.47 26.60 11.69
CA VAL A 25 15.57 27.04 10.63
C VAL A 25 14.30 27.63 11.26
N ARG A 26 13.90 28.83 10.83
CA ARG A 26 12.63 29.44 11.27
C ARG A 26 11.50 28.99 10.35
N THR A 27 10.55 28.26 10.92
CA THR A 27 9.27 27.91 10.28
C THR A 27 8.21 28.97 10.59
N ASN A 28 7.04 28.88 9.98
CA ASN A 28 5.91 29.77 10.28
C ASN A 28 5.37 29.59 11.72
N TYR A 29 5.66 28.47 12.37
CA TYR A 29 5.21 28.17 13.73
C TYR A 29 6.27 28.43 14.80
N GLY A 30 7.55 28.44 14.42
CA GLY A 30 8.67 28.71 15.33
C GLY A 30 10.01 28.17 14.83
N PRO A 31 11.11 28.48 15.53
CA PRO A 31 12.44 27.98 15.19
C PRO A 31 12.61 26.49 15.52
N VAL A 32 13.27 25.75 14.63
CA VAL A 32 13.64 24.33 14.82
C VAL A 32 15.14 24.14 14.62
N SER A 33 15.77 23.32 15.45
CA SER A 33 17.20 22.98 15.37
C SER A 33 17.40 21.57 14.82
N GLY A 34 18.04 21.43 13.68
CA GLY A 34 18.40 20.13 13.07
C GLY A 34 19.88 19.78 13.26
N ARG A 35 20.29 18.59 12.82
CA ARG A 35 21.69 18.13 12.86
C ARG A 35 22.28 17.97 11.47
N GLN A 36 23.54 18.39 11.32
CA GLN A 36 24.36 18.07 10.16
C GLN A 36 24.94 16.66 10.24
N LYS A 37 25.00 15.96 9.10
CA LYS A 37 25.68 14.67 8.91
C LYS A 37 26.42 14.68 7.58
N TYR A 38 27.62 14.10 7.57
CA TYR A 38 28.39 13.90 6.34
C TYR A 38 28.02 12.54 5.71
N ILE A 39 27.24 12.58 4.63
CA ILE A 39 26.68 11.37 3.98
C ILE A 39 27.17 11.33 2.53
N LEU A 40 27.90 10.27 2.17
CA LEU A 40 28.41 10.02 0.82
C LEU A 40 29.18 11.22 0.23
N GLY A 41 30.02 11.88 1.05
CA GLY A 41 30.84 13.01 0.62
C GLY A 41 30.12 14.37 0.60
N LYS A 42 28.91 14.47 1.18
CA LYS A 42 28.11 15.71 1.18
C LYS A 42 27.52 16.01 2.56
N ASN A 43 27.35 17.30 2.84
CA ASN A 43 26.65 17.78 4.04
C ASN A 43 25.14 17.64 3.87
N VAL A 44 24.53 16.77 4.66
CA VAL A 44 23.09 16.55 4.76
C VAL A 44 22.60 16.99 6.13
N TYR A 45 21.48 17.68 6.18
CA TYR A 45 20.83 18.15 7.39
C TYR A 45 19.55 17.36 7.61
N ALA A 46 19.37 16.88 8.84
CA ALA A 46 18.19 16.16 9.27
C ALA A 46 17.46 16.97 10.34
N PHE A 47 16.16 17.19 10.13
CA PHE A 47 15.24 17.77 11.09
C PHE A 47 14.17 16.73 11.40
N LEU A 48 14.28 16.07 12.53
CA LEU A 48 13.49 14.92 12.93
C LEU A 48 12.51 15.34 14.04
N GLY A 49 11.25 14.93 13.93
CA GLY A 49 10.25 15.20 14.98
C GLY A 49 9.70 16.62 15.01
N ILE A 50 9.44 17.25 13.85
CA ILE A 50 8.79 18.56 13.79
C ILE A 50 7.26 18.39 13.90
N PRO A 51 6.56 19.04 14.84
CA PRO A 51 5.11 18.93 14.98
C PRO A 51 4.40 19.65 13.82
N PHE A 52 3.55 18.93 13.09
CA PHE A 52 2.70 19.50 12.04
C PHE A 52 1.23 19.66 12.48
N ALA A 53 0.88 19.14 13.65
CA ALA A 53 -0.44 19.26 14.25
C ALA A 53 -0.36 19.27 15.78
N GLN A 54 -1.44 19.66 16.45
CA GLN A 54 -1.59 19.46 17.89
C GLN A 54 -1.70 17.95 18.22
N PRO A 55 -1.19 17.51 19.38
CA PRO A 55 -1.34 16.14 19.83
C PRO A 55 -2.82 15.72 19.86
N PRO A 56 -3.22 14.64 19.17
CA PRO A 56 -4.61 14.20 19.06
C PRO A 56 -5.07 13.41 20.30
N THR A 57 -4.75 13.91 21.50
CA THR A 57 -4.98 13.23 22.78
C THR A 57 -6.25 13.72 23.49
N GLY A 58 -6.77 12.90 24.41
CA GLY A 58 -7.93 13.25 25.23
C GLY A 58 -9.14 13.67 24.38
N ASN A 59 -9.60 14.91 24.54
CA ASN A 59 -10.74 15.44 23.78
C ASN A 59 -10.47 15.60 22.28
N LEU A 60 -9.22 15.54 21.82
CA LEU A 60 -8.88 15.58 20.39
C LEU A 60 -8.80 14.19 19.76
N ARG A 61 -8.87 13.11 20.56
CA ARG A 61 -8.93 11.74 20.03
C ARG A 61 -10.16 11.58 19.13
N PHE A 62 -9.95 10.94 17.98
CA PHE A 62 -10.90 10.75 16.87
C PHE A 62 -11.35 12.01 16.13
N LYS A 63 -10.89 13.21 16.52
CA LYS A 63 -11.17 14.44 15.77
C LYS A 63 -10.16 14.64 14.65
N ASN A 64 -10.52 15.45 13.66
CA ASN A 64 -9.56 15.93 12.66
C ASN A 64 -8.41 16.70 13.34
N PRO A 65 -7.18 16.61 12.79
CA PRO A 65 -6.02 17.29 13.35
C PRO A 65 -6.24 18.81 13.38
N LYS A 66 -5.68 19.45 14.39
CA LYS A 66 -5.63 20.92 14.49
C LYS A 66 -4.22 21.38 14.19
N LYS A 67 -4.08 22.55 13.54
CA LYS A 67 -2.77 23.18 13.31
C LYS A 67 -1.96 23.30 14.62
N PRO A 68 -0.63 23.17 14.55
CA PRO A 68 0.22 23.21 15.73
C PRO A 68 0.17 24.62 16.34
N LYS A 69 0.32 24.69 17.67
CA LYS A 69 0.43 25.98 18.35
C LYS A 69 1.81 26.57 18.08
N PRO A 70 1.94 27.86 17.73
CA PRO A 70 3.25 28.48 17.56
C PRO A 70 4.10 28.37 18.84
N TRP A 71 5.40 28.17 18.67
CA TRP A 71 6.37 28.07 19.76
C TRP A 71 7.43 29.17 19.65
N LYS A 72 7.84 29.70 20.81
CA LYS A 72 8.91 30.70 20.94
C LYS A 72 10.32 30.11 21.13
N PRO A 73 10.54 29.11 22.01
CA PRO A 73 11.88 28.55 22.18
C PRO A 73 12.30 27.75 20.94
N ILE A 74 13.60 27.56 20.75
CA ILE A 74 14.10 26.69 19.68
C ILE A 74 13.69 25.25 19.99
N LEU A 75 12.91 24.64 19.10
CA LEU A 75 12.56 23.23 19.20
C LEU A 75 13.74 22.37 18.74
N ASP A 76 14.21 21.45 19.58
CA ASP A 76 15.19 20.45 19.16
C ASP A 76 14.53 19.41 18.26
N ALA A 77 14.88 19.43 16.97
CA ALA A 77 14.42 18.52 15.95
C ALA A 77 15.57 17.58 15.52
N SER A 78 16.27 16.99 16.50
CA SER A 78 17.41 16.11 16.23
C SER A 78 17.15 14.62 16.47
N THR A 79 15.98 14.27 16.99
CA THR A 79 15.58 12.90 17.34
C THR A 79 14.27 12.53 16.66
N TYR A 80 14.11 11.24 16.34
CA TYR A 80 12.86 10.77 15.75
C TYR A 80 11.69 10.90 16.73
N PRO A 81 10.48 11.23 16.24
CA PRO A 81 9.29 11.31 17.07
C PRO A 81 8.82 9.92 17.54
N ASN A 82 7.89 9.92 18.50
CA ASN A 82 7.15 8.72 18.83
C ASN A 82 6.37 8.21 17.59
N SER A 83 6.24 6.90 17.51
CA SER A 83 5.32 6.26 16.58
C SER A 83 3.89 6.36 17.10
N CYS A 84 2.90 6.34 16.20
CA CYS A 84 1.50 6.29 16.61
C CYS A 84 1.16 4.95 17.28
N ILE A 85 0.13 4.94 18.12
CA ILE A 85 -0.38 3.73 18.79
C ILE A 85 -0.59 2.59 17.78
N GLN A 86 0.08 1.48 18.04
CA GLN A 86 0.13 0.29 17.19
C GLN A 86 0.58 -0.93 18.04
N PRO A 87 0.38 -2.17 17.57
CA PRO A 87 0.80 -3.34 18.33
C PRO A 87 2.32 -3.37 18.54
N PRO A 88 2.80 -3.89 19.68
CA PRO A 88 4.22 -4.12 19.87
C PRO A 88 4.73 -5.20 18.90
N PRO A 89 6.02 -5.16 18.53
CA PRO A 89 6.63 -6.26 17.79
C PRO A 89 6.43 -7.60 18.52
N ARG A 90 6.10 -8.64 17.75
CA ARG A 90 6.07 -10.00 18.30
C ARG A 90 7.50 -10.43 18.68
N PRO A 91 7.70 -11.32 19.68
CA PRO A 91 9.04 -11.76 20.10
C PRO A 91 9.93 -12.25 18.95
N ASN A 92 9.32 -12.90 17.96
CA ASN A 92 10.01 -13.39 16.78
C ASN A 92 10.39 -12.29 15.77
N GLU A 93 9.49 -11.34 15.54
CA GLU A 93 9.76 -10.15 14.73
C GLU A 93 10.89 -9.31 15.34
N ALA A 94 11.05 -9.35 16.66
CA ALA A 94 12.11 -8.66 17.37
C ALA A 94 13.48 -9.37 17.30
N ARG A 95 13.55 -10.63 16.84
CA ARG A 95 14.81 -11.40 16.75
C ARG A 95 15.33 -11.53 15.32
N ASP A 96 14.45 -11.70 14.34
CA ASP A 96 14.84 -11.86 12.94
C ASP A 96 15.14 -10.51 12.28
N ASP A 97 16.33 -10.38 11.69
CA ASP A 97 16.83 -9.12 11.13
C ASP A 97 15.90 -8.53 10.06
N MET A 98 15.38 -9.37 9.16
CA MET A 98 14.47 -8.97 8.08
C MET A 98 13.09 -8.54 8.60
N ALA A 99 12.59 -9.15 9.67
CA ALA A 99 11.37 -8.70 10.33
C ALA A 99 11.59 -7.40 11.12
N ARG A 100 12.76 -7.23 11.77
CA ARG A 100 13.08 -6.04 12.57
C ARG A 100 13.08 -4.75 11.76
N VAL A 101 13.34 -4.82 10.46
CA VAL A 101 13.29 -3.66 9.54
C VAL A 101 11.95 -2.90 9.65
N TRP A 102 10.86 -3.63 9.91
CA TRP A 102 9.48 -3.11 9.98
C TRP A 102 9.04 -2.71 11.39
N ASN A 103 9.88 -2.89 12.40
CA ASN A 103 9.55 -2.59 13.79
C ASN A 103 9.84 -1.12 14.11
N SER A 104 8.91 -0.46 14.79
CA SER A 104 9.09 0.91 15.28
C SER A 104 10.35 0.99 16.17
N PRO A 105 11.32 1.86 15.85
CA PRO A 105 12.50 2.06 16.69
C PRO A 105 12.24 3.02 17.86
N THR A 106 11.10 3.71 17.88
CA THR A 106 10.71 4.67 18.92
C THR A 106 9.51 4.17 19.72
N GLY A 107 9.26 4.80 20.87
CA GLY A 107 8.08 4.53 21.69
C GLY A 107 6.77 4.83 20.96
N VAL A 108 5.68 4.20 21.40
CA VAL A 108 4.34 4.44 20.87
C VAL A 108 3.58 5.45 21.73
N SER A 109 2.92 6.42 21.11
CA SER A 109 2.13 7.44 21.78
C SER A 109 0.97 7.91 20.89
N GLU A 110 -0.09 8.43 21.51
CA GLU A 110 -1.10 9.20 20.77
C GLU A 110 -0.57 10.57 20.33
N ASP A 111 0.38 11.13 21.08
CA ASP A 111 1.16 12.29 20.66
C ASP A 111 2.23 11.84 19.65
N CYS A 112 1.80 11.71 18.39
CA CYS A 112 2.63 11.18 17.30
C CYS A 112 2.59 12.03 16.02
N LEU A 113 1.89 13.17 15.96
CA LEU A 113 1.70 13.93 14.72
C LEU A 113 2.90 14.84 14.38
N TYR A 114 3.99 14.18 13.97
CA TYR A 114 5.27 14.79 13.62
C TYR A 114 5.73 14.38 12.22
N LEU A 115 6.60 15.20 11.64
CA LEU A 115 7.27 14.92 10.36
C LEU A 115 8.79 15.06 10.49
N ASN A 116 9.50 14.45 9.55
CA ASN A 116 10.95 14.50 9.43
C ASN A 116 11.34 15.07 8.07
N ILE A 117 12.44 15.81 8.00
CA ILE A 117 12.96 16.43 6.78
C ILE A 117 14.45 16.12 6.63
N TRP A 118 14.85 15.67 5.44
CA TRP A 118 16.25 15.55 5.03
C TRP A 118 16.52 16.43 3.82
N THR A 119 17.58 17.22 3.91
CA THR A 119 17.96 18.17 2.87
C THR A 119 19.47 18.35 2.83
N ARG A 120 20.08 18.43 1.66
CA ARG A 120 21.52 18.71 1.55
C ARG A 120 21.83 20.21 1.50
N ALA A 121 23.03 20.62 1.91
CA ALA A 121 23.53 21.96 1.60
C ALA A 121 23.66 22.18 0.08
N SER A 122 23.47 23.42 -0.36
CA SER A 122 23.81 23.87 -1.70
C SER A 122 25.33 23.87 -1.90
N ASN A 123 25.80 23.70 -3.14
CA ASN A 123 27.23 23.65 -3.46
C ASN A 123 27.92 25.03 -3.39
N HIS A 124 27.19 26.10 -3.06
CA HIS A 124 27.81 27.39 -2.80
C HIS A 124 28.56 27.30 -1.48
N SER A 125 29.88 27.30 -1.59
CA SER A 125 30.86 27.30 -0.52
C SER A 125 30.49 28.25 0.62
N VAL A 126 29.85 27.73 1.67
CA VAL A 126 30.02 28.31 3.00
C VAL A 126 31.42 27.87 3.41
N GLY A 127 32.39 28.73 3.10
CA GLY A 127 33.79 28.53 3.47
C GLY A 127 33.89 28.31 4.98
N HIS A 128 34.74 27.37 5.37
CA HIS A 128 35.15 27.12 6.74
C HIS A 128 35.93 28.33 7.29
N GLU A 129 35.26 29.42 7.62
CA GLU A 129 35.80 30.48 8.48
C GLU A 129 34.67 31.02 9.36
N ALA A 130 34.33 30.28 10.41
CA ALA A 130 33.59 30.78 11.54
C ALA A 130 34.30 30.31 12.82
N GLU A 131 35.51 30.85 13.05
CA GLU A 131 36.10 30.89 14.38
C GLU A 131 35.26 31.87 15.23
N GLY A 132 34.24 31.34 15.89
CA GLY A 132 33.39 32.13 16.78
C GLY A 132 32.31 31.27 17.41
N SER A 133 32.32 31.15 18.73
CA SER A 133 31.44 30.34 19.58
C SER A 133 29.97 30.80 19.62
N ASN A 134 29.50 31.59 18.65
CA ASN A 134 28.11 32.01 18.54
C ASN A 134 27.43 31.28 17.38
N PRO A 135 26.26 30.65 17.59
CA PRO A 135 25.51 30.02 16.50
C PRO A 135 25.15 31.08 15.46
N VAL A 136 25.80 31.02 14.31
CA VAL A 136 25.48 31.88 13.17
C VAL A 136 24.11 31.47 12.67
N MET A 137 23.13 32.34 12.84
CA MET A 137 21.81 32.22 12.19
C MET A 137 22.00 32.49 10.69
N LEU A 138 22.56 31.52 9.97
CA LEU A 138 22.62 31.55 8.51
C LEU A 138 21.20 31.64 7.97
N GLU A 139 20.94 32.58 7.05
CA GLU A 139 19.69 32.55 6.31
C GLU A 139 19.56 31.19 5.61
N SER A 140 18.41 30.53 5.79
CA SER A 140 18.15 29.21 5.20
C SER A 140 18.43 29.16 3.69
N SER A 141 18.21 30.27 2.97
CA SER A 141 18.53 30.40 1.54
C SER A 141 20.02 30.38 1.22
N ALA A 142 20.88 30.87 2.12
CA ALA A 142 22.33 30.83 1.96
C ALA A 142 22.85 29.39 2.04
N LEU A 143 22.22 28.55 2.87
CA LEU A 143 22.65 27.16 3.02
C LEU A 143 21.97 26.21 2.04
N PHE A 144 20.64 26.25 1.95
CA PHE A 144 19.85 25.27 1.21
C PHE A 144 19.54 25.68 -0.23
N GLY A 145 20.04 26.84 -0.66
CA GLY A 145 19.76 27.42 -1.96
C GLY A 145 18.41 28.14 -2.00
N PRO A 146 17.92 28.52 -3.19
CA PRO A 146 16.70 29.31 -3.31
C PRO A 146 15.48 28.58 -2.74
N LYS A 147 14.53 29.35 -2.20
CA LYS A 147 13.26 28.89 -1.61
C LYS A 147 12.32 28.14 -2.58
N SER A 148 12.68 28.04 -3.86
CA SER A 148 12.00 27.27 -4.91
C SER A 148 12.94 26.26 -5.59
N GLY A 149 13.99 25.82 -4.89
CA GLY A 149 15.12 25.10 -5.46
C GLY A 149 14.81 23.68 -5.91
N ARG A 150 14.53 22.78 -4.95
CA ARG A 150 14.56 21.33 -5.20
C ARG A 150 13.18 20.68 -5.15
N PRO A 151 12.95 19.59 -5.92
CA PRO A 151 11.74 18.79 -5.79
C PRO A 151 11.59 18.23 -4.37
N VAL A 152 10.36 18.14 -3.91
CA VAL A 152 10.01 17.62 -2.58
C VAL A 152 9.33 16.27 -2.73
N MET A 153 9.83 15.26 -2.04
CA MET A 153 9.22 13.92 -2.00
C MET A 153 8.70 13.65 -0.59
N VAL A 154 7.39 13.39 -0.47
CA VAL A 154 6.72 13.15 0.81
C VAL A 154 6.32 11.68 0.92
N TRP A 155 6.97 10.98 1.85
CA TRP A 155 6.76 9.57 2.15
C TRP A 155 5.60 9.36 3.11
N ILE A 156 4.66 8.50 2.70
CA ILE A 156 3.55 8.01 3.53
C ILE A 156 3.79 6.52 3.78
N HIS A 157 4.15 6.18 5.02
CA HIS A 157 4.54 4.81 5.37
C HIS A 157 3.37 3.81 5.29
N GLY A 158 3.71 2.55 5.01
CA GLY A 158 2.77 1.43 4.99
C GLY A 158 2.48 0.83 6.37
N GLY A 159 2.07 -0.44 6.38
CA GLY A 159 1.73 -1.23 7.58
C GLY A 159 0.23 -1.47 7.77
N SER A 160 -0.49 -1.69 6.66
CA SER A 160 -1.93 -2.03 6.65
C SER A 160 -2.82 -1.09 7.48
N LEU A 161 -2.41 0.18 7.61
CA LEU A 161 -3.08 1.19 8.42
C LEU A 161 -3.21 0.86 9.91
N THR A 162 -2.58 -0.21 10.40
CA THR A 162 -2.64 -0.67 11.81
C THR A 162 -1.29 -0.58 12.51
N ARG A 163 -0.20 -0.56 11.75
CA ARG A 163 1.18 -0.37 12.22
C ARG A 163 1.98 0.46 11.21
N GLY A 164 3.24 0.74 11.54
CA GLY A 164 4.18 1.49 10.70
C GLY A 164 4.65 2.79 11.35
N SER A 165 5.75 3.34 10.83
CA SER A 165 6.34 4.57 11.35
C SER A 165 7.18 5.27 10.28
N SER A 166 7.18 6.60 10.31
CA SER A 166 8.10 7.45 9.53
C SER A 166 9.53 7.44 10.07
N SER A 167 9.74 6.84 11.25
CA SER A 167 11.03 6.75 11.96
C SER A 167 11.83 5.49 11.65
N LEU A 168 11.33 4.57 10.81
CA LEU A 168 12.07 3.35 10.43
C LEU A 168 13.39 3.72 9.74
N GLU A 169 14.48 3.03 10.08
CA GLU A 169 15.81 3.29 9.48
C GLU A 169 15.82 2.99 7.96
N MET A 170 14.96 2.07 7.50
CA MET A 170 14.71 1.84 6.08
C MET A 170 14.21 3.09 5.34
N TYR A 171 13.55 4.03 6.04
CA TYR A 171 13.01 5.26 5.47
C TYR A 171 13.90 6.48 5.75
N ASN A 172 15.17 6.27 6.14
CA ASN A 172 16.12 7.33 6.37
C ASN A 172 16.45 8.06 5.05
N GLY A 173 15.86 9.24 4.87
CA GLY A 173 15.97 10.03 3.64
C GLY A 173 17.33 10.65 3.35
N ALA A 174 18.31 10.51 4.25
CA ALA A 174 19.60 11.17 4.12
C ALA A 174 20.39 10.74 2.87
N PHE A 175 20.29 9.45 2.49
CA PHE A 175 21.02 8.90 1.35
C PHE A 175 20.45 9.38 0.03
N MET A 176 19.12 9.37 -0.11
CA MET A 176 18.43 9.94 -1.28
C MET A 176 18.70 11.45 -1.39
N ALA A 177 18.59 12.21 -0.29
CA ALA A 177 18.88 13.65 -0.28
C ALA A 177 20.34 13.96 -0.67
N SER A 178 21.31 13.15 -0.22
CA SER A 178 22.71 13.29 -0.61
C SER A 178 22.94 12.98 -2.10
N LYS A 179 22.45 11.83 -2.59
CA LYS A 179 22.74 11.35 -3.94
C LYS A 179 21.96 12.07 -5.03
N MET A 180 20.69 12.40 -4.78
CA MET A 180 19.73 12.76 -5.84
C MET A 180 19.21 14.20 -5.77
N ASP A 181 19.76 15.03 -4.87
CA ASP A 181 19.43 16.45 -4.80
C ASP A 181 17.93 16.78 -4.63
N VAL A 182 17.25 15.99 -3.80
CA VAL A 182 15.85 16.19 -3.44
C VAL A 182 15.71 16.58 -1.97
N VAL A 183 14.60 17.21 -1.61
CA VAL A 183 14.19 17.35 -0.20
C VAL A 183 13.23 16.20 0.12
N LEU A 184 13.61 15.35 1.07
CA LEU A 184 12.77 14.24 1.49
C LEU A 184 12.02 14.60 2.77
N VAL A 185 10.73 14.31 2.81
CA VAL A 185 9.88 14.44 3.99
C VAL A 185 9.25 13.10 4.30
N SER A 186 9.23 12.68 5.57
CA SER A 186 8.43 11.53 6.01
C SER A 186 7.46 11.98 7.11
N ILE A 187 6.23 11.47 7.10
CA ILE A 187 5.17 11.93 7.99
C ILE A 187 4.61 10.77 8.82
N GLN A 188 4.33 11.03 10.09
CA GLN A 188 3.46 10.17 10.89
C GLN A 188 1.99 10.49 10.60
N TYR A 189 1.12 9.50 10.74
CA TYR A 189 -0.34 9.68 10.73
C TYR A 189 -0.99 8.64 11.64
N ARG A 190 -2.16 8.95 12.21
CA ARG A 190 -2.86 8.02 13.11
C ARG A 190 -3.29 6.75 12.38
N LEU A 191 -3.23 5.63 13.10
CA LEU A 191 -3.48 4.27 12.63
C LEU A 191 -4.69 3.64 13.35
N GLY A 192 -5.20 2.54 12.80
CA GLY A 192 -6.28 1.73 13.37
C GLY A 192 -7.51 2.57 13.75
N PRO A 193 -8.14 2.31 14.91
CA PRO A 193 -9.29 3.09 15.34
C PRO A 193 -8.95 4.57 15.60
N PHE A 194 -7.70 4.93 15.90
CA PHE A 194 -7.32 6.34 16.14
C PHE A 194 -7.35 7.18 14.86
N GLY A 195 -7.06 6.55 13.72
CA GLY A 195 -7.03 7.21 12.41
C GLY A 195 -8.28 7.00 11.56
N PHE A 196 -9.05 5.94 11.79
CA PHE A 196 -10.09 5.53 10.83
C PHE A 196 -11.44 5.15 11.47
N LEU A 197 -11.63 5.39 12.77
CA LEU A 197 -12.93 5.18 13.42
C LEU A 197 -13.98 6.18 12.90
N TYR A 198 -15.12 5.63 12.48
CA TYR A 198 -16.27 6.37 11.96
C TYR A 198 -17.50 6.17 12.85
N LEU A 199 -18.05 7.28 13.35
CA LEU A 199 -19.35 7.32 14.02
C LEU A 199 -20.38 8.16 13.27
N GLY A 200 -20.02 8.76 12.13
CA GLY A 200 -20.89 9.70 11.41
C GLY A 200 -21.19 10.98 12.20
N THR A 201 -20.32 11.34 13.14
CA THR A 201 -20.42 12.57 13.94
C THR A 201 -19.24 13.49 13.65
N ASP A 202 -19.38 14.80 13.91
CA ASP A 202 -18.29 15.78 13.73
C ASP A 202 -17.03 15.44 14.55
N ASP A 203 -17.23 14.75 15.67
CA ASP A 203 -16.19 14.34 16.60
C ASP A 203 -15.45 13.05 16.19
N ALA A 204 -16.05 12.26 15.31
CA ALA A 204 -15.48 11.04 14.73
C ALA A 204 -16.02 10.81 13.31
N PRO A 205 -15.64 11.69 12.36
CA PRO A 205 -16.19 11.68 11.00
C PRO A 205 -15.59 10.59 10.10
N GLY A 206 -14.61 9.81 10.60
CA GLY A 206 -13.79 8.91 9.80
C GLY A 206 -12.64 9.63 9.09
N ASN A 207 -11.70 8.86 8.54
CA ASN A 207 -10.56 9.34 7.75
C ASN A 207 -9.62 10.33 8.45
N GLN A 208 -9.58 10.34 9.78
CA GLN A 208 -8.74 11.24 10.56
C GLN A 208 -7.24 11.07 10.26
N GLY A 209 -6.78 9.84 10.02
CA GLY A 209 -5.42 9.52 9.60
C GLY A 209 -5.09 10.10 8.22
N MET A 210 -6.05 10.13 7.30
CA MET A 210 -5.86 10.85 6.03
C MET A 210 -5.89 12.37 6.21
N MET A 211 -6.70 12.88 7.15
CA MET A 211 -6.68 14.30 7.49
C MET A 211 -5.38 14.71 8.16
N ASP A 212 -4.72 13.82 8.91
CA ASP A 212 -3.34 14.03 9.41
C ASP A 212 -2.37 14.20 8.25
N GLN A 213 -2.48 13.36 7.22
CA GLN A 213 -1.67 13.48 6.01
C GLN A 213 -1.95 14.81 5.28
N VAL A 214 -3.21 15.25 5.19
CA VAL A 214 -3.55 16.58 4.64
C VAL A 214 -2.89 17.70 5.46
N ALA A 215 -2.99 17.67 6.79
CA ALA A 215 -2.39 18.68 7.65
C ALA A 215 -0.85 18.72 7.49
N ALA A 216 -0.21 17.57 7.34
CA ALA A 216 1.22 17.50 7.05
C ALA A 216 1.56 18.09 5.68
N LEU A 217 0.74 17.85 4.64
CA LEU A 217 0.94 18.43 3.30
C LEU A 217 0.73 19.94 3.29
N GLU A 218 -0.26 20.45 4.00
CA GLU A 218 -0.43 21.89 4.20
C GLU A 218 0.79 22.50 4.90
N TRP A 219 1.28 21.85 5.97
CA TRP A 219 2.51 22.28 6.65
C TRP A 219 3.71 22.29 5.70
N VAL A 220 3.88 21.26 4.88
CA VAL A 220 4.97 21.18 3.88
C VAL A 220 4.85 22.33 2.89
N ARG A 221 3.66 22.61 2.34
CA ARG A 221 3.48 23.75 1.42
C ARG A 221 3.80 25.10 2.07
N GLU A 222 3.44 25.25 3.33
CA GLU A 222 3.68 26.48 4.11
C GLU A 222 5.17 26.68 4.47
N ASN A 223 5.95 25.61 4.63
CA ASN A 223 7.26 25.69 5.31
C ASN A 223 8.45 25.09 4.53
N ILE A 224 8.24 24.21 3.54
CA ILE A 224 9.36 23.46 2.93
C ILE A 224 10.35 24.34 2.16
N ALA A 225 9.91 25.53 1.77
CA ALA A 225 10.75 26.59 1.21
C ALA A 225 11.93 26.96 2.14
N TYR A 226 11.72 26.94 3.46
CA TYR A 226 12.78 27.20 4.46
C TYR A 226 13.78 26.04 4.59
N PHE A 227 13.56 24.93 3.90
CA PHE A 227 14.48 23.79 3.85
C PHE A 227 15.07 23.62 2.43
N GLY A 228 14.86 24.60 1.54
CA GLY A 228 15.30 24.61 0.14
C GLY A 228 14.47 23.75 -0.80
N GLY A 229 13.28 23.33 -0.39
CA GLY A 229 12.33 22.58 -1.21
C GLY A 229 11.35 23.49 -1.94
N ASN A 230 10.85 23.06 -3.10
CA ASN A 230 9.87 23.79 -3.90
C ASN A 230 8.44 23.38 -3.49
N PRO A 231 7.63 24.26 -2.85
CA PRO A 231 6.27 23.94 -2.40
C PRO A 231 5.27 23.73 -3.54
N LYS A 232 5.65 24.03 -4.79
CA LYS A 232 4.83 23.77 -6.00
C LYS A 232 5.17 22.43 -6.67
N GLN A 233 6.22 21.76 -6.20
CA GLN A 233 6.73 20.53 -6.81
C GLN A 233 6.87 19.44 -5.76
N ILE A 234 5.70 18.99 -5.29
CA ILE A 234 5.57 17.93 -4.28
C ILE A 234 5.14 16.63 -4.97
N THR A 235 5.89 15.56 -4.70
CA THR A 235 5.56 14.19 -5.11
C THR A 235 5.19 13.37 -3.87
N LEU A 236 3.98 12.82 -3.85
CA LEU A 236 3.59 11.85 -2.83
C LEU A 236 4.08 10.47 -3.22
N PHE A 237 4.57 9.69 -2.26
CA PHE A 237 4.88 8.30 -2.51
C PHE A 237 4.72 7.47 -1.24
N GLY A 238 4.35 6.20 -1.41
CA GLY A 238 4.01 5.33 -0.30
C GLY A 238 3.89 3.88 -0.75
N HIS A 239 3.77 2.99 0.22
CA HIS A 239 3.66 1.55 0.04
C HIS A 239 2.55 0.96 0.94
N ALA A 240 1.92 -0.15 0.55
CA ALA A 240 0.85 -0.85 1.30
C ALA A 240 -0.26 0.11 1.80
N GLY A 241 -0.59 0.16 3.10
CA GLY A 241 -1.62 1.08 3.62
C GLY A 241 -1.36 2.57 3.27
N GLY A 242 -0.09 2.98 3.23
CA GLY A 242 0.29 4.34 2.84
C GLY A 242 0.00 4.63 1.38
N VAL A 243 0.20 3.65 0.49
CA VAL A 243 -0.08 3.81 -0.95
C VAL A 243 -1.57 3.95 -1.24
N VAL A 244 -2.40 3.26 -0.48
CA VAL A 244 -3.86 3.44 -0.57
C VAL A 244 -4.21 4.89 -0.25
N CYS A 245 -3.61 5.47 0.79
CA CYS A 245 -3.86 6.88 1.10
C CYS A 245 -3.36 7.82 0.00
N VAL A 246 -2.15 7.59 -0.55
CA VAL A 246 -1.63 8.33 -1.72
C VAL A 246 -2.59 8.26 -2.90
N ALA A 247 -3.10 7.07 -3.21
CA ALA A 247 -4.04 6.86 -4.29
C ALA A 247 -5.39 7.56 -4.05
N LEU A 248 -5.91 7.53 -2.83
CA LEU A 248 -7.13 8.24 -2.47
C LEU A 248 -6.94 9.77 -2.48
N HIS A 249 -5.74 10.28 -2.17
CA HIS A 249 -5.43 11.69 -2.32
C HIS A 249 -5.45 12.18 -3.77
N LEU A 250 -5.19 11.30 -4.75
CA LEU A 250 -5.39 11.61 -6.18
C LEU A 250 -6.86 11.80 -6.52
N LEU A 251 -7.73 10.98 -5.92
CA LEU A 251 -9.19 10.99 -6.19
C LEU A 251 -9.92 12.05 -5.37
N SER A 252 -9.33 12.50 -4.27
CA SER A 252 -9.95 13.43 -3.34
C SER A 252 -9.97 14.85 -3.90
N PRO A 253 -11.14 15.50 -4.03
CA PRO A 253 -11.20 16.92 -4.40
C PRO A 253 -10.58 17.82 -3.32
N PHE A 254 -10.51 17.33 -2.08
CA PHE A 254 -10.02 18.07 -0.93
C PHE A 254 -8.49 18.19 -0.92
N SER A 255 -7.75 17.13 -1.28
CA SER A 255 -6.28 17.09 -1.16
C SER A 255 -5.53 17.11 -2.50
N SER A 256 -6.20 16.84 -3.62
CA SER A 256 -5.54 16.71 -4.94
C SER A 256 -4.85 17.99 -5.43
N SER A 257 -5.05 19.15 -4.80
CA SER A 257 -4.36 20.41 -5.13
C SER A 257 -3.08 20.64 -4.31
N LEU A 258 -2.77 19.76 -3.36
CA LEU A 258 -1.63 19.93 -2.45
C LEU A 258 -0.32 19.36 -2.99
N PHE A 259 -0.36 18.59 -4.08
CA PHE A 259 0.78 17.92 -4.67
C PHE A 259 0.64 17.81 -6.19
N GLN A 260 1.75 17.57 -6.88
CA GLN A 260 1.84 17.59 -8.34
C GLN A 260 1.88 16.19 -8.96
N GLN A 261 2.50 15.24 -8.26
CA GLN A 261 2.78 13.89 -8.74
C GLN A 261 2.58 12.85 -7.64
N ALA A 262 2.34 11.61 -8.03
CA ALA A 262 2.24 10.50 -7.08
C ALA A 262 3.00 9.26 -7.56
N ILE A 263 3.57 8.50 -6.63
CA ILE A 263 4.18 7.19 -6.88
C ILE A 263 3.45 6.16 -6.02
N LEU A 264 2.88 5.12 -6.67
CA LEU A 264 2.07 4.10 -6.03
C LEU A 264 2.81 2.75 -6.02
N GLN A 265 3.39 2.37 -4.88
CA GLN A 265 4.10 1.11 -4.72
C GLN A 265 3.19 0.04 -4.09
N SER A 266 2.84 -0.99 -4.87
CA SER A 266 2.08 -2.17 -4.40
C SER A 266 0.71 -1.85 -3.79
N GLY A 267 -0.09 -1.02 -4.46
CA GLY A 267 -1.50 -0.84 -4.10
C GLY A 267 -2.24 0.22 -4.92
N SER A 268 -3.56 0.23 -4.77
CA SER A 268 -4.51 0.91 -5.66
C SER A 268 -5.77 1.30 -4.90
N PRO A 269 -6.48 2.39 -5.29
CA PRO A 269 -7.73 2.75 -4.65
C PRO A 269 -8.88 1.81 -5.08
N LEU A 270 -8.63 0.93 -6.06
CA LEU A 270 -9.57 -0.09 -6.53
C LEU A 270 -9.42 -1.43 -5.80
N ALA A 271 -8.47 -1.57 -4.88
CA ALA A 271 -8.38 -2.79 -4.08
C ALA A 271 -9.56 -2.85 -3.07
N TRP A 272 -10.14 -4.02 -2.84
CA TRP A 272 -11.30 -4.16 -1.93
C TRP A 272 -10.96 -3.82 -0.47
N TRP A 273 -9.69 -3.94 -0.10
CA TRP A 273 -9.18 -3.56 1.21
C TRP A 273 -8.84 -2.06 1.33
N ALA A 274 -9.02 -1.26 0.27
CA ALA A 274 -8.67 0.16 0.27
C ALA A 274 -9.67 1.07 0.98
N VAL A 275 -10.97 0.81 0.82
CA VAL A 275 -12.06 1.65 1.37
C VAL A 275 -13.23 0.82 1.88
N GLU A 276 -14.06 1.39 2.75
CA GLU A 276 -15.32 0.80 3.21
C GLU A 276 -16.51 1.76 3.21
N SER A 277 -17.71 1.19 3.32
CA SER A 277 -18.95 1.96 3.42
C SER A 277 -19.10 2.57 4.82
N PRO A 278 -19.76 3.74 4.96
CA PRO A 278 -20.14 4.30 6.26
C PRO A 278 -20.90 3.33 7.17
N HIS A 279 -21.75 2.49 6.58
CA HIS A 279 -22.54 1.52 7.33
C HIS A 279 -21.65 0.45 7.99
N THR A 280 -20.77 -0.16 7.19
CA THR A 280 -19.81 -1.16 7.69
C THR A 280 -18.87 -0.57 8.74
N ALA A 281 -18.36 0.63 8.50
CA ALA A 281 -17.47 1.31 9.45
C ALA A 281 -18.16 1.62 10.78
N LEU A 282 -19.43 2.03 10.73
CA LEU A 282 -20.23 2.29 11.94
C LEU A 282 -20.49 1.02 12.75
N ASP A 283 -20.79 -0.10 12.10
CA ASP A 283 -21.02 -1.37 12.79
C ASP A 283 -19.74 -1.90 13.46
N LYS A 284 -18.58 -1.75 12.81
CA LYS A 284 -17.29 -2.03 13.43
C LYS A 284 -16.99 -1.11 14.62
N ALA A 285 -17.32 0.18 14.52
CA ALA A 285 -17.14 1.12 15.62
C ALA A 285 -18.04 0.78 16.83
N ARG A 286 -19.28 0.34 16.60
CA ARG A 286 -20.19 -0.18 17.64
C ARG A 286 -19.63 -1.44 18.28
N LEU A 287 -19.13 -2.38 17.48
CA LEU A 287 -18.52 -3.60 18.01
C LEU A 287 -17.28 -3.29 18.84
N LEU A 288 -16.40 -2.40 18.38
CA LEU A 288 -15.24 -1.95 19.15
C LEU A 288 -15.66 -1.35 20.49
N ALA A 289 -16.70 -0.52 20.50
CA ALA A 289 -17.22 0.08 21.71
C ALA A 289 -17.73 -0.97 22.70
N THR A 290 -18.50 -1.96 22.24
CA THR A 290 -18.95 -3.09 23.06
C THR A 290 -17.78 -3.87 23.64
N LEU A 291 -16.78 -4.23 22.82
CA LEU A 291 -15.57 -4.93 23.25
C LEU A 291 -14.73 -4.12 24.24
N SER A 292 -14.84 -2.80 24.18
CA SER A 292 -14.14 -1.86 25.05
C SER A 292 -14.94 -1.47 26.30
N GLY A 293 -16.07 -2.14 26.55
CA GLY A 293 -16.88 -1.94 27.75
C GLY A 293 -17.80 -0.71 27.72
N CYS A 294 -17.98 -0.07 26.56
CA CYS A 294 -18.89 1.06 26.42
C CYS A 294 -20.35 0.59 26.40
N LYS A 295 -21.08 0.88 27.48
CA LYS A 295 -22.50 0.56 27.64
C LYS A 295 -23.34 1.81 27.44
N VAL A 296 -23.71 2.10 26.20
CA VAL A 296 -24.62 3.22 25.87
C VAL A 296 -25.95 2.64 25.38
N PRO A 297 -27.10 3.03 25.94
CA PRO A 297 -28.40 2.57 25.45
C PRO A 297 -28.67 3.04 24.02
N GLU A 298 -28.97 2.10 23.11
CA GLU A 298 -29.19 2.40 21.67
C GLU A 298 -30.42 3.29 21.41
N ASN A 299 -31.39 3.30 22.33
CA ASN A 299 -32.59 4.13 22.24
C ASN A 299 -32.35 5.62 22.53
N ASN A 300 -31.12 6.01 22.91
CA ASN A 300 -30.79 7.40 23.17
C ASN A 300 -30.55 8.17 21.87
N VAL A 301 -31.21 9.33 21.71
CA VAL A 301 -30.99 10.24 20.56
C VAL A 301 -29.53 10.68 20.44
N THR A 302 -28.81 10.78 21.56
CA THR A 302 -27.37 11.12 21.60
C THR A 302 -26.46 9.89 21.62
N TYR A 303 -26.97 8.69 21.27
CA TYR A 303 -26.25 7.42 21.35
C TYR A 303 -24.84 7.50 20.76
N LEU A 304 -24.70 7.95 19.51
CA LEU A 304 -23.39 8.02 18.83
C LEU A 304 -22.42 9.02 19.48
N MET A 305 -22.94 10.12 20.03
CA MET A 305 -22.13 11.12 20.73
C MET A 305 -21.61 10.57 22.07
N GLU A 306 -22.49 9.92 22.85
CA GLU A 306 -22.11 9.28 24.12
C GLU A 306 -21.17 8.09 23.89
N LEU A 307 -21.36 7.33 22.81
CA LEU A 307 -20.46 6.25 22.41
C LEU A 307 -19.05 6.80 22.11
N GLY A 308 -18.97 7.89 21.35
CA GLY A 308 -17.71 8.58 21.08
C GLY A 308 -17.04 9.11 22.34
N LYS A 309 -17.80 9.67 23.30
CA LYS A 309 -17.28 10.10 24.61
C LYS A 309 -16.72 8.92 25.40
N CYS A 310 -17.43 7.80 25.46
CA CYS A 310 -16.96 6.60 26.14
C CYS A 310 -15.67 6.07 25.51
N LEU A 311 -15.63 5.90 24.18
CA LEU A 311 -14.43 5.45 23.46
C LEU A 311 -13.21 6.35 23.72
N ARG A 312 -13.41 7.66 23.90
CA ARG A 312 -12.31 8.57 24.27
C ARG A 312 -11.76 8.35 25.68
N SER A 313 -12.55 7.79 26.60
CA SER A 313 -12.09 7.45 27.96
C SER A 313 -11.38 6.10 28.06
N VAL A 314 -11.49 5.24 27.04
CA VAL A 314 -10.82 3.92 27.04
C VAL A 314 -9.31 4.11 26.90
N ASP A 315 -8.51 3.26 27.55
CA ASP A 315 -7.07 3.26 27.34
C ASP A 315 -6.70 2.96 25.87
N ALA A 316 -5.66 3.63 25.36
CA ALA A 316 -5.28 3.53 23.95
C ALA A 316 -4.81 2.10 23.58
N LYS A 317 -4.10 1.42 24.49
CA LYS A 317 -3.65 0.04 24.25
C LYS A 317 -4.82 -0.92 24.21
N SER A 318 -5.84 -0.72 25.06
CA SER A 318 -7.06 -1.53 25.02
C SER A 318 -7.81 -1.39 23.69
N LEU A 319 -7.97 -0.16 23.17
CA LEU A 319 -8.59 0.06 21.86
C LEU A 319 -7.81 -0.60 20.71
N GLU A 320 -6.49 -0.45 20.73
CA GLU A 320 -5.61 -1.10 19.76
C GLU A 320 -5.79 -2.62 19.80
N SER A 321 -5.72 -3.24 20.98
CA SER A 321 -5.80 -4.69 21.08
C SER A 321 -7.20 -5.24 20.74
N ASN A 322 -8.26 -4.50 21.10
CA ASN A 322 -9.64 -4.90 20.80
C ASN A 322 -9.99 -4.84 19.31
N GLN A 323 -9.26 -4.05 18.51
CA GLN A 323 -9.53 -3.95 17.06
C GLN A 323 -9.42 -5.31 16.35
N TRP A 324 -8.54 -6.20 16.82
CA TRP A 324 -8.28 -7.49 16.19
C TRP A 324 -9.40 -8.51 16.42
N GLN A 325 -10.16 -8.36 17.50
CA GLN A 325 -11.32 -9.20 17.79
C GLN A 325 -12.47 -8.96 16.81
N ILE A 326 -12.53 -7.78 16.19
CA ILE A 326 -13.54 -7.44 15.17
C ILE A 326 -13.46 -8.39 13.98
N LEU A 327 -12.25 -8.70 13.51
CA LEU A 327 -12.04 -9.61 12.38
C LEU A 327 -12.47 -11.05 12.71
N MET A 328 -12.16 -11.50 13.94
CA MET A 328 -12.53 -12.83 14.41
C MET A 328 -14.05 -12.99 14.56
N LEU A 329 -14.74 -11.95 15.07
CA LEU A 329 -16.19 -12.00 15.24
C LEU A 329 -16.93 -11.82 13.91
N GLY A 330 -16.43 -10.98 13.00
CA GLY A 330 -16.99 -10.80 11.66
C GLY A 330 -16.99 -12.09 10.83
N ASN A 331 -15.92 -12.89 10.96
CA ASN A 331 -15.80 -14.21 10.33
C ASN A 331 -16.12 -15.38 11.28
N GLY A 332 -16.76 -15.11 12.42
CA GLY A 332 -17.03 -16.11 13.45
C GLY A 332 -18.01 -17.22 13.03
N GLU A 333 -18.31 -18.13 13.95
CA GLU A 333 -19.12 -19.33 13.70
C GLU A 333 -20.51 -19.05 13.10
N ASN A 334 -21.07 -17.87 13.35
CA ASN A 334 -22.41 -17.47 12.90
C ASN A 334 -22.36 -16.53 11.68
N SER A 335 -21.20 -16.30 11.07
CA SER A 335 -21.07 -15.45 9.89
C SER A 335 -21.64 -16.12 8.63
N SER A 336 -22.06 -15.29 7.67
CA SER A 336 -22.53 -15.77 6.36
C SER A 336 -21.41 -16.51 5.61
N ARG A 337 -20.16 -16.03 5.69
CA ARG A 337 -18.97 -16.74 5.19
C ARG A 337 -18.86 -18.16 5.76
N THR A 338 -18.93 -18.30 7.09
CA THR A 338 -18.83 -19.61 7.74
C THR A 338 -20.01 -20.53 7.35
N ALA A 339 -21.22 -19.98 7.19
CA ALA A 339 -22.36 -20.73 6.69
C ALA A 339 -22.13 -21.27 5.26
N GLN A 340 -21.59 -20.45 4.35
CA GLN A 340 -21.25 -20.87 2.97
C GLN A 340 -20.15 -21.95 2.96
N LEU A 341 -19.10 -21.79 3.77
CA LEU A 341 -18.04 -22.80 3.89
C LEU A 341 -18.58 -24.13 4.43
N ARG A 342 -19.45 -24.10 5.46
CA ARG A 342 -20.11 -25.30 6.01
C ARG A 342 -21.00 -25.98 4.98
N HIS A 343 -21.67 -25.20 4.14
CA HIS A 343 -22.49 -25.73 3.06
C HIS A 343 -21.65 -26.47 2.01
N MET A 344 -20.53 -25.89 1.56
CA MET A 344 -19.66 -26.47 0.54
C MET A 344 -18.93 -27.74 1.02
N TYR A 345 -18.34 -27.70 2.21
CA TYR A 345 -17.43 -28.77 2.66
C TYR A 345 -18.09 -29.79 3.60
N ARG A 346 -19.37 -29.62 3.93
CA ARG A 346 -20.11 -30.37 4.98
C ARG A 346 -19.39 -30.30 6.33
N ALA A 347 -19.99 -30.81 7.41
CA ALA A 347 -19.33 -30.92 8.73
C ALA A 347 -18.17 -31.95 8.77
N LYS A 348 -17.57 -32.30 7.62
CA LYS A 348 -16.46 -33.27 7.52
C LYS A 348 -15.11 -32.65 7.85
N LEU A 349 -14.97 -31.34 7.76
CA LEU A 349 -13.72 -30.64 8.06
C LEU A 349 -13.54 -30.41 9.56
N ASN A 350 -12.27 -30.29 9.96
CA ASN A 350 -11.88 -29.99 11.33
C ASN A 350 -12.61 -28.69 11.81
N PRO A 351 -13.37 -28.72 12.91
CA PRO A 351 -14.03 -27.53 13.48
C PRO A 351 -13.08 -26.33 13.65
N HIS A 352 -11.80 -26.60 13.94
CA HIS A 352 -10.79 -25.55 14.01
C HIS A 352 -10.70 -24.76 12.70
N MET A 353 -10.75 -25.37 11.51
CA MET A 353 -10.65 -24.61 10.26
C MET A 353 -11.74 -23.54 10.08
N PHE A 354 -12.94 -23.78 10.59
CA PHE A 354 -14.01 -22.79 10.54
C PHE A 354 -13.78 -21.63 11.51
N LEU A 355 -13.08 -21.86 12.63
CA LEU A 355 -12.67 -20.82 13.57
C LEU A 355 -11.51 -19.96 13.04
N THR A 356 -10.85 -20.41 11.98
CA THR A 356 -9.64 -19.79 11.45
C THR A 356 -9.82 -19.20 10.04
N ALA A 357 -11.02 -19.31 9.47
CA ALA A 357 -11.35 -18.78 8.16
C ALA A 357 -11.42 -17.24 8.17
N GLY A 358 -10.89 -16.59 7.13
CA GLY A 358 -11.14 -15.16 6.88
C GLY A 358 -10.13 -14.17 7.46
N TYR A 359 -8.83 -14.38 7.27
CA TYR A 359 -7.81 -13.44 7.73
C TYR A 359 -6.83 -12.97 6.64
N TYR A 360 -7.23 -12.91 5.37
CA TYR A 360 -6.34 -12.55 4.27
C TYR A 360 -6.63 -11.15 3.75
N PHE A 361 -5.62 -10.26 3.78
CA PHE A 361 -5.69 -8.85 3.34
C PHE A 361 -6.73 -7.94 4.02
N ASP A 362 -7.48 -8.40 5.03
CA ASP A 362 -8.49 -7.56 5.70
C ASP A 362 -7.87 -6.57 6.70
N ILE A 363 -8.42 -5.37 6.74
CA ILE A 363 -7.99 -4.26 7.59
C ILE A 363 -9.16 -3.89 8.51
N PRO A 364 -9.01 -3.94 9.85
CA PRO A 364 -10.10 -3.65 10.78
C PRO A 364 -10.73 -2.28 10.54
N PHE A 365 -9.92 -1.22 10.49
CA PHE A 365 -10.37 0.15 10.23
C PHE A 365 -9.61 0.72 9.04
N LYS A 366 -10.33 0.98 7.94
CA LYS A 366 -9.79 1.53 6.70
C LYS A 366 -10.56 2.80 6.29
N PRO A 367 -10.08 3.57 5.28
CA PRO A 367 -10.76 4.78 4.85
C PRO A 367 -12.23 4.55 4.52
N VAL A 368 -13.07 5.48 4.96
CA VAL A 368 -14.52 5.42 4.80
C VAL A 368 -14.96 6.37 3.69
N ILE A 369 -15.96 5.97 2.92
CA ILE A 369 -16.53 6.84 1.88
C ILE A 369 -17.41 7.89 2.56
N SER A 370 -16.78 9.00 2.92
CA SER A 370 -17.43 10.16 3.51
C SER A 370 -16.87 11.47 2.93
N PRO A 371 -17.75 12.43 2.58
CA PRO A 371 -17.33 13.80 2.29
C PRO A 371 -16.61 14.44 3.48
N PRO A 372 -15.74 15.46 3.24
CA PRO A 372 -15.35 15.99 1.94
C PRO A 372 -14.23 15.19 1.26
N LEU A 373 -13.55 14.31 2.00
CA LEU A 373 -12.33 13.66 1.53
C LEU A 373 -12.62 12.65 0.41
N LEU A 374 -13.60 11.77 0.62
CA LEU A 374 -13.94 10.72 -0.34
C LEU A 374 -15.48 10.66 -0.51
N PRO A 375 -16.05 11.46 -1.41
CA PRO A 375 -17.50 11.64 -1.47
C PRO A 375 -18.27 10.43 -2.01
N GLN A 376 -17.61 9.54 -2.75
CA GLN A 376 -18.21 8.38 -3.42
C GLN A 376 -17.15 7.28 -3.59
N TRP A 377 -17.54 6.09 -4.05
CA TRP A 377 -16.58 5.00 -4.22
C TRP A 377 -15.50 5.34 -5.27
N PRO A 378 -14.24 4.89 -5.09
CA PRO A 378 -13.17 5.11 -6.07
C PRO A 378 -13.55 4.74 -7.51
N TYR A 379 -14.20 3.59 -7.72
CA TYR A 379 -14.64 3.17 -9.05
C TYR A 379 -15.74 4.09 -9.63
N GLU A 380 -16.59 4.69 -8.79
CA GLU A 380 -17.58 5.68 -9.22
C GLU A 380 -16.90 7.01 -9.61
N ILE A 381 -15.90 7.45 -8.84
CA ILE A 381 -15.12 8.68 -9.15
C ILE A 381 -14.50 8.54 -10.54
N LEU A 382 -13.81 7.42 -10.75
CA LEU A 382 -13.19 7.09 -12.03
C LEU A 382 -14.26 6.96 -13.12
N GLY A 383 -15.26 6.11 -12.94
CA GLY A 383 -16.32 5.85 -13.93
C GLY A 383 -17.18 7.06 -14.31
N SER A 384 -17.25 8.10 -13.47
CA SER A 384 -18.03 9.31 -13.75
C SER A 384 -17.51 10.12 -14.94
N GLY A 385 -16.23 9.97 -15.31
CA GLY A 385 -15.57 10.80 -16.31
C GLY A 385 -15.39 12.28 -15.91
N LYS A 386 -15.75 12.65 -14.66
CA LYS A 386 -15.65 14.02 -14.15
C LYS A 386 -14.31 14.31 -13.45
N LEU A 387 -13.50 13.29 -13.21
CA LEU A 387 -12.20 13.45 -12.57
C LEU A 387 -11.24 14.15 -13.55
N ASP A 388 -10.73 15.31 -13.16
CA ASP A 388 -9.66 16.02 -13.88
C ASP A 388 -8.32 15.30 -13.65
N ILE A 389 -7.99 14.36 -14.53
CA ILE A 389 -6.73 13.61 -14.49
C ILE A 389 -5.57 14.52 -14.91
N ARG A 390 -4.99 15.19 -13.92
CA ARG A 390 -3.88 16.15 -14.09
C ARG A 390 -2.56 15.70 -13.47
N HIS A 391 -2.58 14.83 -12.46
CA HIS A 391 -1.36 14.35 -11.83
C HIS A 391 -0.68 13.34 -12.73
N ARG A 392 0.64 13.37 -12.74
CA ARG A 392 1.45 12.32 -13.34
C ARG A 392 1.67 11.25 -12.27
N ILE A 393 1.61 9.99 -12.67
CA ILE A 393 1.76 8.86 -11.75
C ILE A 393 2.80 7.86 -12.23
N MET A 394 3.55 7.33 -11.27
CA MET A 394 4.33 6.11 -11.44
C MET A 394 3.73 5.07 -10.50
N LEU A 395 3.61 3.82 -10.93
CA LEU A 395 3.04 2.76 -10.11
C LEU A 395 3.71 1.43 -10.42
N GLY A 396 3.72 0.51 -9.46
CA GLY A 396 4.32 -0.80 -9.68
C GLY A 396 4.06 -1.77 -8.56
N VAL A 397 4.55 -2.99 -8.75
CA VAL A 397 4.30 -4.15 -7.90
C VAL A 397 5.57 -4.95 -7.68
N ASN A 398 5.58 -5.79 -6.67
CA ASN A 398 6.61 -6.78 -6.44
C ASN A 398 6.23 -8.12 -7.04
N LYS A 399 7.22 -9.01 -7.21
CA LYS A 399 6.99 -10.34 -7.78
C LYS A 399 5.99 -11.17 -6.96
N ASP A 400 6.09 -11.13 -5.64
CA ASP A 400 5.41 -12.05 -4.71
C ASP A 400 4.57 -11.30 -3.66
N GLU A 401 3.65 -10.45 -4.13
CA GLU A 401 2.77 -9.60 -3.30
C GLU A 401 1.92 -10.37 -2.26
N GLY A 402 1.52 -11.61 -2.59
CA GLY A 402 0.58 -12.36 -1.76
C GLY A 402 1.23 -13.11 -0.61
N MET A 403 2.54 -13.34 -0.66
CA MET A 403 3.23 -14.34 0.17
C MET A 403 3.29 -13.94 1.66
N TYR A 404 3.61 -12.68 1.96
CA TYR A 404 3.71 -12.22 3.35
C TYR A 404 2.36 -12.38 4.06
N HIS A 405 1.30 -11.87 3.43
CA HIS A 405 -0.05 -11.98 3.96
C HIS A 405 -0.48 -13.45 4.09
N LEU A 406 -0.12 -14.31 3.13
CA LEU A 406 -0.56 -15.70 3.12
C LEU A 406 -0.01 -16.43 4.34
N VAL A 407 1.29 -16.28 4.56
CA VAL A 407 1.95 -16.91 5.70
C VAL A 407 1.43 -16.33 7.01
N GLN A 408 1.24 -15.01 7.10
CA GLN A 408 0.72 -14.38 8.33
C GLN A 408 -0.73 -14.77 8.65
N SER A 409 -1.56 -15.06 7.64
CA SER A 409 -2.93 -15.56 7.84
C SER A 409 -2.95 -17.02 8.30
N LEU A 410 -2.02 -17.85 7.83
CA LEU A 410 -1.93 -19.28 8.18
C LEU A 410 -1.20 -19.49 9.53
N ARG A 411 -0.26 -18.61 9.86
CA ARG A 411 0.64 -18.74 11.00
C ARG A 411 -0.09 -18.97 12.34
N PRO A 412 -1.13 -18.21 12.73
CA PRO A 412 -1.79 -18.37 14.03
C PRO A 412 -2.39 -19.76 14.26
N PHE A 413 -2.57 -20.54 13.20
CA PHE A 413 -3.38 -21.76 13.22
C PHE A 413 -2.58 -23.02 12.90
N PHE A 414 -1.59 -22.90 12.02
CA PHE A 414 -0.82 -24.04 11.52
C PHE A 414 0.66 -24.00 11.91
N VAL A 415 1.14 -22.89 12.45
CA VAL A 415 2.56 -22.71 12.78
C VAL A 415 2.70 -22.38 14.26
N LYS A 416 3.31 -23.30 14.99
CA LYS A 416 3.67 -23.15 16.41
C LYS A 416 5.01 -22.45 16.56
N SER A 417 5.94 -22.66 15.62
CA SER A 417 7.23 -21.98 15.64
C SER A 417 7.13 -20.48 15.39
N GLU A 418 8.07 -19.82 16.02
CA GLU A 418 8.26 -18.39 15.91
C GLU A 418 9.16 -17.98 14.72
N GLY A 419 10.02 -18.88 14.23
CA GLY A 419 10.92 -18.60 13.10
C GLY A 419 10.25 -18.74 11.72
N TRP A 420 10.84 -18.13 10.69
CA TRP A 420 10.41 -18.35 9.29
C TRP A 420 10.93 -19.67 8.69
N GLN A 421 11.97 -20.24 9.29
CA GLN A 421 12.65 -21.44 8.78
C GLN A 421 11.78 -22.69 8.92
N GLU A 422 11.04 -22.78 10.03
CA GLU A 422 10.20 -23.93 10.38
C GLU A 422 8.80 -23.87 9.75
N VAL A 423 8.39 -22.71 9.23
CA VAL A 423 7.06 -22.48 8.64
C VAL A 423 6.73 -23.56 7.61
N LEU A 424 7.61 -23.81 6.63
CA LEU A 424 7.32 -24.82 5.60
C LEU A 424 7.16 -26.22 6.16
N VAL A 425 7.99 -26.57 7.15
CA VAL A 425 7.99 -27.92 7.73
C VAL A 425 6.67 -28.14 8.47
N GLU A 426 6.24 -27.18 9.27
CA GLU A 426 4.99 -27.27 10.04
C GLU A 426 3.75 -27.17 9.17
N LEU A 427 3.77 -26.30 8.16
CA LEU A 427 2.71 -26.25 7.15
C LEU A 427 2.63 -27.56 6.38
N SER A 428 3.77 -28.15 5.98
CA SER A 428 3.80 -29.44 5.30
C SER A 428 3.16 -30.55 6.14
N GLN A 429 3.50 -30.64 7.43
CA GLN A 429 2.92 -31.62 8.36
C GLN A 429 1.40 -31.44 8.46
N SER A 430 0.95 -30.20 8.63
CA SER A 430 -0.48 -29.85 8.77
C SER A 430 -1.28 -30.05 7.48
N PHE A 431 -0.66 -29.83 6.33
CA PHE A 431 -1.33 -29.79 5.02
C PHE A 431 -1.29 -31.10 4.23
N THR A 432 -0.70 -32.16 4.77
CA THR A 432 -0.91 -33.52 4.25
C THR A 432 -2.40 -33.89 4.20
N GLN A 433 -3.22 -33.30 5.06
CA GLN A 433 -4.64 -33.59 5.19
C GLN A 433 -5.52 -32.61 4.39
N LEU A 434 -5.06 -31.38 4.15
CA LEU A 434 -5.84 -30.33 3.48
C LEU A 434 -5.68 -30.37 1.96
N ASP A 435 -6.79 -30.19 1.25
CA ASP A 435 -6.78 -29.99 -0.19
C ASP A 435 -6.41 -28.52 -0.50
N PRO A 436 -5.54 -28.23 -1.48
CA PRO A 436 -5.20 -26.85 -1.82
C PRO A 436 -6.40 -25.97 -2.20
N MET A 437 -7.47 -26.57 -2.74
CA MET A 437 -8.72 -25.86 -3.00
C MET A 437 -9.44 -25.43 -1.71
N GLU A 438 -9.25 -26.15 -0.60
CA GLU A 438 -9.74 -25.72 0.73
C GLU A 438 -8.95 -24.51 1.22
N LEU A 439 -7.63 -24.48 1.04
CA LEU A 439 -6.81 -23.31 1.41
C LEU A 439 -7.23 -22.07 0.62
N LEU A 440 -7.50 -22.24 -0.68
CA LEU A 440 -8.05 -21.19 -1.54
C LEU A 440 -9.37 -20.65 -0.99
N ALA A 441 -10.33 -21.54 -0.65
CA ALA A 441 -11.65 -21.15 -0.15
C ALA A 441 -11.60 -20.50 1.24
N PHE A 442 -10.86 -21.09 2.18
CA PHE A 442 -10.88 -20.64 3.58
C PHE A 442 -10.12 -19.33 3.79
N TYR A 443 -9.00 -19.14 3.07
CA TYR A 443 -8.09 -18.04 3.34
C TYR A 443 -8.11 -16.96 2.26
N ILE A 444 -8.10 -17.29 0.97
CA ILE A 444 -7.85 -16.27 -0.06
C ILE A 444 -9.12 -15.71 -0.68
N MET A 445 -10.09 -16.56 -1.01
CA MET A 445 -11.30 -16.14 -1.71
C MET A 445 -12.25 -15.40 -0.77
N ASP A 446 -12.69 -14.22 -1.19
CA ASP A 446 -13.71 -13.47 -0.44
C ASP A 446 -15.10 -14.08 -0.61
N GLU A 447 -15.99 -13.69 0.29
CA GLU A 447 -17.35 -14.20 0.39
C GLU A 447 -18.16 -14.08 -0.92
N ASN A 448 -17.93 -13.05 -1.74
CA ASN A 448 -18.68 -12.89 -2.98
C ASN A 448 -18.33 -13.94 -4.03
N PHE A 449 -17.13 -14.54 -3.95
CA PHE A 449 -16.66 -15.57 -4.86
C PHE A 449 -16.55 -16.96 -4.21
N LEU A 450 -17.06 -17.13 -2.99
CA LEU A 450 -17.18 -18.42 -2.31
C LEU A 450 -18.31 -19.29 -2.89
N HIS A 451 -18.07 -19.84 -4.07
CA HIS A 451 -18.97 -20.80 -4.71
C HIS A 451 -18.16 -21.92 -5.37
N PRO A 452 -18.61 -23.19 -5.36
CA PRO A 452 -17.83 -24.31 -5.89
C PRO A 452 -17.33 -24.12 -7.32
N LEU A 453 -18.20 -23.61 -8.22
CA LEU A 453 -17.82 -23.35 -9.63
C LEU A 453 -16.79 -22.22 -9.77
N LEU A 454 -16.83 -21.21 -8.89
CA LEU A 454 -15.89 -20.09 -8.93
C LEU A 454 -14.53 -20.53 -8.38
N LEU A 455 -14.52 -21.32 -7.30
CA LEU A 455 -13.32 -21.96 -6.76
C LEU A 455 -12.65 -22.86 -7.81
N GLN A 456 -13.43 -23.67 -8.51
CA GLN A 456 -12.92 -24.52 -9.59
C GLN A 456 -12.36 -23.71 -10.76
N ALA A 457 -13.04 -22.62 -11.15
CA ALA A 457 -12.54 -21.73 -12.20
C ALA A 457 -11.20 -21.08 -11.82
N THR A 458 -11.08 -20.58 -10.58
CA THR A 458 -9.82 -20.03 -10.07
C THR A 458 -8.73 -21.10 -9.97
N ALA A 459 -9.06 -22.29 -9.46
CA ALA A 459 -8.10 -23.38 -9.38
C ALA A 459 -7.63 -23.85 -10.76
N PHE A 460 -8.52 -23.88 -11.75
CA PHE A 460 -8.17 -24.18 -13.14
C PHE A 460 -7.25 -23.12 -13.74
N GLU A 461 -7.61 -21.83 -13.61
CA GLU A 461 -6.83 -20.70 -14.13
C GLU A 461 -5.38 -20.71 -13.61
N TYR A 462 -5.22 -20.99 -12.31
CA TYR A 462 -3.90 -21.00 -11.66
C TYR A 462 -3.26 -22.39 -11.57
N GLN A 463 -3.89 -23.42 -12.16
CA GLN A 463 -3.42 -24.81 -12.12
C GLN A 463 -3.18 -25.31 -10.67
N ILE A 464 -4.07 -24.95 -9.75
CA ILE A 464 -4.00 -25.39 -8.35
C ILE A 464 -4.35 -26.89 -8.28
N PRO A 465 -3.43 -27.74 -7.79
CA PRO A 465 -3.69 -29.17 -7.68
C PRO A 465 -4.79 -29.43 -6.66
N SER A 466 -5.65 -30.41 -6.94
CA SER A 466 -6.72 -30.80 -6.04
C SER A 466 -7.09 -32.25 -6.27
N ARG A 467 -7.46 -32.96 -5.19
CA ARG A 467 -8.03 -34.31 -5.27
C ARG A 467 -9.33 -34.31 -6.08
N GLY A 468 -10.04 -33.17 -6.09
CA GLY A 468 -11.23 -32.97 -6.93
C GLY A 468 -10.97 -33.00 -8.44
N PHE A 469 -9.73 -32.76 -8.85
CA PHE A 469 -9.28 -32.82 -10.26
C PHE A 469 -8.49 -34.09 -10.58
N ASN A 470 -8.54 -35.11 -9.72
CA ASN A 470 -7.76 -36.33 -9.85
C ASN A 470 -6.23 -36.07 -9.87
N ASP A 471 -5.78 -35.00 -9.20
CA ASP A 471 -4.38 -34.66 -8.99
C ASP A 471 -4.07 -34.65 -7.48
N PRO A 472 -3.78 -35.83 -6.88
CA PRO A 472 -3.63 -35.99 -5.44
C PRO A 472 -2.22 -35.68 -4.91
N SER A 473 -1.26 -35.34 -5.78
CA SER A 473 0.15 -35.20 -5.43
C SER A 473 0.62 -33.77 -5.61
N TRP A 474 1.06 -33.14 -4.53
CA TRP A 474 1.59 -31.77 -4.59
C TRP A 474 2.74 -31.59 -3.58
N SER A 475 3.61 -30.63 -3.88
CA SER A 475 4.57 -30.11 -2.89
C SER A 475 4.01 -28.84 -2.26
N ILE A 476 4.27 -28.64 -0.96
CA ILE A 476 3.77 -27.46 -0.28
C ILE A 476 4.35 -26.16 -0.86
N ASN A 477 5.62 -26.17 -1.28
CA ASN A 477 6.24 -24.99 -1.90
C ASN A 477 5.51 -24.58 -3.17
N HIS A 478 5.14 -25.57 -3.99
CA HIS A 478 4.39 -25.31 -5.22
C HIS A 478 3.00 -24.75 -4.91
N VAL A 479 2.29 -25.33 -3.95
CA VAL A 479 0.97 -24.83 -3.53
C VAL A 479 1.06 -23.40 -2.99
N LEU A 480 2.03 -23.10 -2.12
CA LEU A 480 2.20 -21.75 -1.59
C LEU A 480 2.55 -20.73 -2.68
N ASP A 481 3.36 -21.09 -3.66
CA ASP A 481 3.64 -20.24 -4.83
C ASP A 481 2.37 -19.94 -5.64
N LEU A 482 1.53 -20.95 -5.91
CA LEU A 482 0.27 -20.76 -6.62
C LEU A 482 -0.72 -19.90 -5.82
N LEU A 483 -0.87 -20.16 -4.53
CA LEU A 483 -1.72 -19.38 -3.64
C LEU A 483 -1.21 -17.93 -3.47
N ASN A 484 0.10 -17.72 -3.44
CA ASN A 484 0.73 -16.40 -3.50
C ASN A 484 0.38 -15.67 -4.81
N LYS A 485 0.40 -16.36 -5.96
CA LYS A 485 0.01 -15.77 -7.25
C LYS A 485 -1.46 -15.37 -7.25
N VAL A 486 -2.38 -16.25 -6.84
CA VAL A 486 -3.82 -15.93 -6.71
C VAL A 486 -4.01 -14.72 -5.82
N GLY A 487 -3.47 -14.79 -4.60
CA GLY A 487 -3.68 -13.77 -3.59
C GLY A 487 -3.04 -12.43 -3.97
N GLY A 488 -1.82 -12.43 -4.51
CA GLY A 488 -1.13 -11.23 -4.97
C GLY A 488 -1.79 -10.60 -6.20
N ASP A 489 -2.25 -11.41 -7.16
CA ASP A 489 -2.93 -10.94 -8.35
C ASP A 489 -4.28 -10.29 -7.97
N TYR A 490 -5.09 -10.98 -7.17
CA TYR A 490 -6.42 -10.49 -6.76
C TYR A 490 -6.36 -9.24 -5.87
N ASN A 491 -5.45 -9.20 -4.89
CA ASN A 491 -5.45 -8.16 -3.87
C ASN A 491 -4.62 -6.93 -4.23
N VAL A 492 -3.60 -7.07 -5.08
CA VAL A 492 -2.63 -6.00 -5.34
C VAL A 492 -2.45 -5.74 -6.83
N LYS A 493 -1.99 -6.75 -7.60
CA LYS A 493 -1.52 -6.49 -8.97
C LYS A 493 -2.66 -6.10 -9.90
N CYS A 494 -3.76 -6.83 -9.91
CA CYS A 494 -4.85 -6.56 -10.85
C CYS A 494 -5.61 -5.26 -10.56
N PRO A 495 -5.94 -4.92 -9.30
CA PRO A 495 -6.48 -3.59 -9.00
C PRO A 495 -5.52 -2.44 -9.37
N LEU A 496 -4.20 -2.64 -9.26
CA LEU A 496 -3.20 -1.64 -9.66
C LEU A 496 -3.10 -1.51 -11.18
N ILE A 497 -3.08 -2.62 -11.91
CA ILE A 497 -3.06 -2.62 -13.38
C ILE A 497 -4.37 -2.03 -13.93
N GLU A 498 -5.51 -2.32 -13.30
CA GLU A 498 -6.79 -1.70 -13.66
C GLU A 498 -6.78 -0.19 -13.43
N PHE A 499 -6.21 0.26 -12.31
CA PHE A 499 -6.03 1.69 -12.07
C PHE A 499 -5.11 2.33 -13.11
N ALA A 500 -4.00 1.69 -13.50
CA ALA A 500 -3.12 2.13 -14.58
C ALA A 500 -3.87 2.23 -15.93
N ASP A 501 -4.66 1.20 -16.24
CA ASP A 501 -5.49 1.12 -17.45
C ASP A 501 -6.52 2.26 -17.50
N PHE A 502 -7.18 2.55 -16.39
CA PHE A 502 -8.14 3.63 -16.31
C PHE A 502 -7.44 4.99 -16.42
N TYR A 503 -6.43 5.21 -15.59
CA TYR A 503 -5.76 6.50 -15.45
C TYR A 503 -5.07 6.92 -16.74
N SER A 504 -4.47 5.98 -17.48
CA SER A 504 -3.80 6.23 -18.76
C SER A 504 -4.72 6.69 -19.90
N ARG A 505 -6.05 6.61 -19.72
CA ARG A 505 -7.04 7.14 -20.67
C ARG A 505 -7.27 8.63 -20.54
N GLY A 506 -6.81 9.25 -19.45
CA GLY A 506 -6.89 10.70 -19.27
C GLY A 506 -6.06 11.43 -20.32
N SER A 507 -6.60 12.51 -20.89
CA SER A 507 -5.95 13.25 -21.99
C SER A 507 -4.57 13.79 -21.63
N ASN A 508 -4.34 14.13 -20.37
CA ASN A 508 -3.07 14.65 -19.85
C ASN A 508 -2.33 13.64 -18.96
N ALA A 509 -2.80 12.39 -18.91
CA ALA A 509 -2.24 11.38 -18.03
C ALA A 509 -0.82 10.99 -18.47
N GLN A 510 0.11 10.97 -17.52
CA GLN A 510 1.40 10.33 -17.69
C GLN A 510 1.49 9.23 -16.65
N VAL A 511 1.58 7.99 -17.14
CA VAL A 511 1.55 6.78 -16.33
C VAL A 511 2.82 6.00 -16.64
N PHE A 512 3.53 5.53 -15.61
CA PHE A 512 4.70 4.67 -15.75
C PHE A 512 4.51 3.45 -14.86
N LEU A 513 4.61 2.25 -15.44
CA LEU A 513 4.39 0.99 -14.72
C LEU A 513 5.73 0.25 -14.51
N TYR A 514 5.95 -0.33 -13.33
CA TYR A 514 7.11 -1.20 -13.05
C TYR A 514 6.74 -2.50 -12.33
N SER A 515 7.64 -3.49 -12.40
CA SER A 515 7.71 -4.61 -11.46
C SER A 515 9.10 -4.68 -10.80
N PHE A 516 9.13 -4.92 -9.49
CA PHE A 516 10.36 -5.20 -8.75
C PHE A 516 10.47 -6.70 -8.51
N GLU A 517 11.53 -7.31 -9.04
CA GLU A 517 11.70 -8.77 -9.09
C GLU A 517 13.06 -9.23 -8.55
N HIS A 518 13.83 -8.32 -7.96
CA HIS A 518 15.10 -8.65 -7.33
C HIS A 518 14.92 -9.13 -5.89
N ARG A 519 15.53 -10.27 -5.55
CA ARG A 519 15.59 -10.75 -4.17
C ARG A 519 16.93 -10.36 -3.57
N THR A 520 16.87 -9.65 -2.45
CA THR A 520 18.07 -9.22 -1.72
C THR A 520 18.96 -10.40 -1.33
N HIS A 521 20.25 -10.32 -1.64
CA HIS A 521 21.22 -11.38 -1.39
C HIS A 521 21.36 -11.70 0.10
N GLY A 522 21.40 -10.67 0.96
CA GLY A 522 21.48 -10.81 2.41
C GLY A 522 20.17 -11.20 3.11
N ALA A 523 19.10 -11.53 2.37
CA ALA A 523 17.80 -11.82 2.97
C ALA A 523 17.82 -13.07 3.87
N THR A 524 17.46 -12.91 5.15
CA THR A 524 17.44 -14.01 6.15
C THR A 524 16.23 -14.93 6.02
N TRP A 525 15.12 -14.42 5.45
CA TRP A 525 13.93 -15.23 5.20
C TRP A 525 14.23 -16.33 4.17
N PRO A 526 13.55 -17.48 4.20
CA PRO A 526 13.80 -18.56 3.24
C PRO A 526 13.58 -18.16 1.77
N SER A 527 14.27 -18.82 0.84
CA SER A 527 14.22 -18.49 -0.60
C SER A 527 12.82 -18.60 -1.23
N TRP A 528 12.00 -19.55 -0.77
CA TRP A 528 10.62 -19.75 -1.26
C TRP A 528 9.69 -18.56 -1.01
N THR A 529 10.07 -17.64 -0.11
CA THR A 529 9.28 -16.44 0.16
C THR A 529 9.33 -15.42 -0.99
N GLY A 530 10.29 -15.56 -1.90
CA GLY A 530 10.37 -14.74 -3.11
C GLY A 530 10.73 -13.27 -2.84
N VAL A 531 10.07 -12.36 -3.55
CA VAL A 531 10.22 -10.90 -3.43
C VAL A 531 8.90 -10.29 -2.97
N MET A 532 8.75 -10.18 -1.66
CA MET A 532 7.49 -9.77 -1.04
C MET A 532 7.25 -8.27 -1.11
N GLN A 533 5.99 -7.92 -0.90
CA GLN A 533 5.50 -6.56 -0.78
C GLN A 533 6.38 -5.70 0.16
N GLY A 534 6.93 -4.59 -0.34
CA GLY A 534 7.68 -3.59 0.42
C GLY A 534 9.20 -3.65 0.34
N PHE A 535 9.76 -4.72 -0.23
CA PHE A 535 11.22 -4.94 -0.35
C PHE A 535 11.91 -3.90 -1.25
N GLU A 536 11.18 -3.32 -2.19
CA GLU A 536 11.69 -2.30 -3.10
C GLU A 536 12.01 -0.97 -2.39
N ALA A 537 11.38 -0.72 -1.23
CA ALA A 537 11.61 0.49 -0.44
C ALA A 537 13.08 0.61 0.02
N GLU A 538 13.73 -0.50 0.37
CA GLU A 538 15.15 -0.53 0.77
C GLU A 538 16.07 0.07 -0.30
N TYR A 539 15.79 -0.24 -1.56
CA TYR A 539 16.56 0.21 -2.71
C TYR A 539 16.27 1.68 -3.03
N ILE A 540 15.01 2.11 -2.89
CA ILE A 540 14.58 3.48 -3.15
C ILE A 540 15.16 4.44 -2.10
N PHE A 541 15.25 4.06 -0.84
CA PHE A 541 15.81 4.92 0.21
C PHE A 541 17.33 4.85 0.33
N GLY A 542 17.99 3.92 -0.39
CA GLY A 542 19.44 3.80 -0.41
C GLY A 542 20.01 2.98 0.76
N ALA A 543 19.28 1.99 1.28
CA ALA A 543 19.77 1.05 2.29
C ALA A 543 21.12 0.39 1.90
N PRO A 544 21.38 0.04 0.62
CA PRO A 544 22.71 -0.46 0.18
C PRO A 544 23.88 0.51 0.38
N PHE A 545 23.61 1.79 0.65
CA PHE A 545 24.60 2.81 1.01
C PHE A 545 24.65 3.10 2.52
N ASN A 546 23.65 2.63 3.27
CA ASN A 546 23.50 2.91 4.69
C ASN A 546 24.25 1.89 5.55
N GLN A 547 25.43 2.28 6.04
CA GLN A 547 26.22 1.43 6.93
C GLN A 547 25.54 1.14 8.27
N GLN A 548 24.72 2.06 8.79
CA GLN A 548 23.98 1.83 10.03
C GLN A 548 22.92 0.75 9.82
N TYR A 549 22.15 0.85 8.73
CA TYR A 549 21.19 -0.19 8.33
C TYR A 549 21.88 -1.55 8.21
N GLN A 550 22.99 -1.62 7.47
CA GLN A 550 23.70 -2.88 7.22
C GLN A 550 24.26 -3.51 8.50
N ARG A 551 24.75 -2.71 9.46
CA ARG A 551 25.17 -3.19 10.78
C ARG A 551 24.01 -3.70 11.63
N GLN A 552 22.81 -3.16 11.44
CA GLN A 552 21.63 -3.46 12.26
C GLN A 552 20.77 -4.59 11.68
N PHE A 553 20.83 -4.84 10.38
CA PHE A 553 19.94 -5.79 9.70
C PHE A 553 20.73 -6.78 8.83
N TYR A 554 21.09 -6.41 7.60
CA TYR A 554 21.82 -7.28 6.68
C TYR A 554 22.55 -6.47 5.59
N ASN A 555 23.54 -7.12 4.96
CA ASN A 555 24.42 -6.52 3.96
C ASN A 555 23.86 -6.62 2.54
N PHE A 556 24.36 -5.74 1.66
CA PHE A 556 24.04 -5.71 0.23
C PHE A 556 25.31 -5.86 -0.61
N THR A 557 25.17 -6.43 -1.81
CA THR A 557 26.25 -6.54 -2.79
C THR A 557 26.50 -5.22 -3.52
N ASP A 558 27.64 -5.11 -4.21
CA ASP A 558 27.93 -3.96 -5.06
C ASP A 558 26.95 -3.84 -6.25
N ASP A 559 26.42 -4.97 -6.74
CA ASP A 559 25.41 -4.99 -7.79
C ASP A 559 24.08 -4.42 -7.30
N GLU A 560 23.69 -4.75 -6.07
CA GLU A 560 22.50 -4.20 -5.40
C GLU A 560 22.64 -2.70 -5.12
N ARG A 561 23.86 -2.24 -4.82
CA ARG A 561 24.16 -0.82 -4.70
C ARG A 561 23.95 -0.09 -6.04
N ARG A 562 24.33 -0.70 -7.17
CA ARG A 562 24.07 -0.14 -8.50
C ARG A 562 22.57 -0.12 -8.83
N LEU A 563 21.84 -1.20 -8.52
CA LEU A 563 20.39 -1.25 -8.70
C LEU A 563 19.69 -0.17 -7.87
N SER A 564 20.09 0.02 -6.61
CA SER A 564 19.55 1.07 -5.74
C SER A 564 19.83 2.48 -6.29
N GLU A 565 21.02 2.73 -6.85
CA GLU A 565 21.29 4.01 -7.51
C GLU A 565 20.40 4.24 -8.73
N GLU A 566 20.19 3.21 -9.55
CA GLU A 566 19.29 3.27 -10.71
C GLU A 566 17.85 3.57 -10.30
N MET A 567 17.31 2.86 -9.31
CA MET A 567 15.96 3.08 -8.80
C MET A 567 15.80 4.48 -8.18
N MET A 568 16.73 4.90 -7.31
CA MET A 568 16.72 6.26 -6.75
C MET A 568 16.67 7.32 -7.84
N ARG A 569 17.40 7.12 -8.94
CA ARG A 569 17.44 8.05 -10.07
C ARG A 569 16.10 8.12 -10.79
N PHE A 570 15.46 6.99 -11.08
CA PHE A 570 14.13 6.98 -11.71
C PHE A 570 13.07 7.67 -10.84
N TRP A 571 13.05 7.39 -9.53
CA TRP A 571 12.10 8.02 -8.59
C TRP A 571 12.28 9.54 -8.52
N THR A 572 13.54 9.99 -8.45
CA THR A 572 13.85 11.41 -8.27
C THR A 572 13.76 12.20 -9.58
N ASN A 573 14.06 11.59 -10.72
CA ASN A 573 13.76 12.15 -12.04
C ASN A 573 12.25 12.36 -12.21
N PHE A 574 11.45 11.38 -11.81
CA PHE A 574 9.99 11.48 -11.87
C PHE A 574 9.48 12.60 -10.97
N ALA A 575 10.01 12.73 -9.75
CA ALA A 575 9.67 13.86 -8.87
C ALA A 575 10.15 15.22 -9.43
N SER A 576 11.24 15.22 -10.19
CA SER A 576 11.84 16.43 -10.78
C SER A 576 11.13 16.90 -12.06
N THR A 577 10.66 15.98 -12.89
CA THR A 577 10.21 16.29 -14.26
C THR A 577 8.82 15.75 -14.59
N GLY A 578 8.37 14.74 -13.85
CA GLY A 578 7.18 13.96 -14.18
C GLY A 578 7.41 12.78 -15.11
N SER A 579 8.67 12.57 -15.51
CA SER A 579 9.12 11.41 -16.25
C SER A 579 10.26 10.75 -15.46
N PRO A 580 10.28 9.40 -15.35
CA PRO A 580 11.43 8.70 -14.79
C PRO A 580 12.67 8.87 -15.69
N ASN A 581 12.48 9.20 -16.98
CA ASN A 581 13.55 9.56 -17.91
C ASN A 581 13.86 11.07 -17.83
N LEU A 582 15.14 11.44 -17.97
CA LEU A 582 15.57 12.83 -18.21
C LEU A 582 15.46 13.22 -19.70
N ASN A 583 15.59 14.52 -20.01
CA ASN A 583 15.58 15.02 -21.38
C ASN A 583 16.68 14.34 -22.22
N PRO A 584 16.47 14.12 -23.54
CA PRO A 584 17.53 13.66 -24.43
C PRO A 584 18.73 14.63 -24.35
N GLY A 585 19.86 14.17 -23.79
CA GLY A 585 21.07 14.97 -23.60
C GLY A 585 21.45 15.29 -22.14
N GLU A 586 20.55 15.08 -21.17
CA GLU A 586 20.83 15.22 -19.73
C GLU A 586 20.92 13.82 -19.10
N PHE A 587 22.14 13.27 -19.07
CA PHE A 587 22.55 12.02 -18.42
C PHE A 587 21.49 10.90 -18.33
N HIS A 588 21.44 10.11 -19.41
CA HIS A 588 20.76 8.83 -19.48
C HIS A 588 21.08 7.93 -18.27
N THR A 589 20.13 7.04 -17.94
CA THR A 589 20.47 5.68 -17.54
C THR A 589 21.72 5.27 -18.32
N LYS A 590 22.81 4.82 -17.67
CA LYS A 590 24.06 4.49 -18.39
C LYS A 590 23.82 3.56 -19.61
N ASN A 591 22.69 2.84 -19.59
CA ASN A 591 22.13 2.08 -20.69
C ASN A 591 21.00 2.85 -21.43
N LYS A 592 21.18 3.11 -22.74
CA LYS A 592 20.16 3.73 -23.62
C LYS A 592 18.94 2.82 -23.85
N ASP A 593 19.09 1.52 -23.66
CA ASP A 593 18.02 0.53 -23.87
C ASP A 593 16.98 0.52 -22.72
N LEU A 594 17.24 1.28 -21.65
CA LEU A 594 16.35 1.42 -20.47
C LEU A 594 15.43 2.64 -20.53
N TYR A 595 15.18 3.19 -21.72
CA TYR A 595 14.21 4.28 -21.86
C TYR A 595 12.80 3.79 -21.52
N TRP A 596 12.24 4.29 -20.41
CA TRP A 596 10.97 3.82 -19.87
C TRP A 596 9.81 4.60 -20.49
N GLU A 597 9.19 4.03 -21.53
CA GLU A 597 8.06 4.71 -22.19
C GLU A 597 6.84 4.83 -21.28
N ARG A 598 5.97 5.80 -21.61
CA ARG A 598 4.69 6.00 -20.94
C ARG A 598 3.80 4.77 -21.17
N TYR A 599 3.19 4.29 -20.10
CA TYR A 599 2.18 3.25 -20.14
C TYR A 599 0.94 3.70 -20.91
N LYS A 600 0.53 2.91 -21.89
CA LYS A 600 -0.69 3.11 -22.69
C LYS A 600 -1.53 1.83 -22.68
N SER A 601 -2.80 1.94 -22.32
CA SER A 601 -3.72 0.79 -22.28
C SER A 601 -4.29 0.38 -23.65
N GLN A 602 -4.30 1.30 -24.63
CA GLN A 602 -4.82 1.10 -25.99
C GLN A 602 -4.00 1.87 -27.05
N ILE A 603 -4.12 1.43 -28.31
CA ILE A 603 -3.51 2.05 -29.49
C ILE A 603 -4.02 3.48 -29.65
N SER A 604 -3.12 4.44 -29.92
CA SER A 604 -3.48 5.74 -30.48
C SER A 604 -4.14 5.49 -31.84
N THR A 605 -5.47 5.57 -31.91
CA THR A 605 -6.20 5.57 -33.18
C THR A 605 -5.98 6.90 -33.90
N SER A 606 -4.76 7.13 -34.41
CA SER A 606 -4.60 8.07 -35.51
C SER A 606 -5.31 7.45 -36.71
N ARG A 607 -6.40 8.09 -37.14
CA ARG A 607 -7.24 7.79 -38.30
C ARG A 607 -6.49 7.07 -39.43
N ASN A 608 -6.59 5.74 -39.52
CA ASN A 608 -6.48 5.05 -40.78
C ASN A 608 -7.87 5.00 -41.40
N THR A 609 -8.23 6.05 -42.13
CA THR A 609 -9.15 5.87 -43.25
C THR A 609 -8.48 4.87 -44.18
N PHE A 610 -8.99 3.64 -44.22
CA PHE A 610 -8.69 2.71 -45.32
C PHE A 610 -9.16 3.38 -46.61
N LYS A 611 -8.25 4.03 -47.33
CA LYS A 611 -8.43 4.30 -48.76
C LYS A 611 -7.87 3.09 -49.50
N THR A 612 -8.76 2.31 -50.07
CA THR A 612 -8.48 1.12 -50.88
C THR A 612 -8.00 1.50 -52.28
N ASP A 613 -6.97 2.34 -52.39
CA ASP A 613 -6.36 2.67 -53.69
C ASP A 613 -4.87 2.96 -53.50
N ALA A 614 -4.05 1.90 -53.51
CA ALA A 614 -2.67 1.91 -54.01
C ALA A 614 -2.00 0.57 -53.68
N ILE A 615 -2.24 -0.45 -54.51
CA ILE A 615 -1.30 -1.56 -54.64
C ILE A 615 -0.12 -1.02 -55.45
N GLN A 616 0.94 -0.53 -54.79
CA GLN A 616 2.31 -0.61 -55.28
C GLN A 616 3.32 0.01 -54.30
N LYS A 617 4.30 -0.80 -53.91
CA LYS A 617 5.60 -0.43 -53.31
C LYS A 617 5.56 0.47 -52.06
N SER A 618 5.55 -0.14 -50.88
CA SER A 618 6.33 0.37 -49.75
C SER A 618 6.57 -0.76 -48.74
N GLN A 619 7.78 -0.76 -48.16
CA GLN A 619 8.19 -1.64 -47.08
C GLN A 619 7.15 -1.61 -45.95
N GLU A 620 6.71 -2.77 -45.49
CA GLU A 620 5.93 -2.88 -44.26
C GLU A 620 6.76 -2.33 -43.09
N ILE A 621 6.47 -1.09 -42.69
CA ILE A 621 6.90 -0.59 -41.39
C ILE A 621 6.02 -1.34 -40.38
N LEU A 622 6.56 -2.42 -39.82
CA LEU A 622 6.08 -3.04 -38.58
C LEU A 622 6.02 -1.94 -37.51
N VAL A 623 4.84 -1.38 -37.26
CA VAL A 623 4.62 -0.51 -36.10
C VAL A 623 4.76 -1.40 -34.87
N THR A 624 5.85 -1.23 -34.12
CA THR A 624 6.05 -1.93 -32.85
C THR A 624 4.94 -1.53 -31.87
N ASP A 625 4.13 -2.51 -31.43
CA ASP A 625 3.10 -2.27 -30.41
C ASP A 625 3.78 -1.94 -29.08
N ASN A 626 3.82 -0.65 -28.75
CA ASN A 626 4.39 -0.16 -27.51
C ASN A 626 3.40 -0.14 -26.32
N SER A 627 2.18 -0.66 -26.47
CA SER A 627 1.20 -0.68 -25.39
C SER A 627 1.64 -1.55 -24.20
N ARG A 628 1.14 -1.19 -23.01
CA ARG A 628 1.31 -1.93 -21.74
C ARG A 628 2.75 -2.31 -21.38
N GLN A 629 3.72 -1.50 -21.76
CA GLN A 629 5.12 -1.67 -21.37
C GLN A 629 5.33 -1.33 -19.88
N HIS A 630 6.25 -2.02 -19.22
CA HIS A 630 6.68 -1.73 -17.85
C HIS A 630 8.17 -1.99 -17.67
N MET A 631 8.80 -1.29 -16.72
CA MET A 631 10.18 -1.52 -16.30
C MET A 631 10.24 -2.69 -15.32
N VAL A 632 11.16 -3.63 -15.50
CA VAL A 632 11.46 -4.71 -14.55
C VAL A 632 12.79 -4.42 -13.87
N PHE A 633 12.75 -4.19 -12.56
CA PHE A 633 13.95 -4.00 -11.74
C PHE A 633 14.44 -5.36 -11.24
N SER A 634 15.58 -5.80 -11.76
CA SER A 634 16.21 -7.08 -11.41
C SER A 634 17.72 -7.05 -11.65
N LEU A 635 18.45 -7.99 -11.07
CA LEU A 635 19.87 -8.23 -11.36
C LEU A 635 20.04 -9.48 -12.25
N PRO A 636 21.08 -9.53 -13.12
CA PRO A 636 22.21 -8.59 -13.23
C PRO A 636 21.88 -7.26 -13.94
N GLN A 637 20.74 -7.16 -14.63
CA GLN A 637 20.32 -5.94 -15.32
C GLN A 637 18.80 -5.80 -15.33
N SER A 638 18.31 -4.56 -15.14
CA SER A 638 16.92 -4.19 -15.39
C SER A 638 16.57 -4.29 -16.87
N TYR A 639 15.29 -4.46 -17.20
CA TYR A 639 14.84 -4.60 -18.59
C TYR A 639 13.37 -4.17 -18.77
N LEU A 640 12.96 -3.91 -20.01
CA LEU A 640 11.57 -3.61 -20.34
C LEU A 640 10.79 -4.88 -20.67
N SER A 641 9.58 -4.99 -20.14
CA SER A 641 8.65 -6.09 -20.43
C SER A 641 7.25 -5.56 -20.76
N ARG A 642 6.33 -6.44 -21.14
CA ARG A 642 4.96 -6.08 -21.56
C ARG A 642 3.91 -6.94 -20.88
N ASN A 643 2.68 -6.44 -20.87
CA ASN A 643 1.50 -7.22 -20.50
C ASN A 643 1.58 -7.83 -19.09
N LEU A 644 2.13 -7.08 -18.13
CA LEU A 644 2.22 -7.49 -16.73
C LEU A 644 0.88 -8.08 -16.27
N ARG A 645 0.85 -9.39 -16.01
CA ARG A 645 -0.31 -10.16 -15.53
C ARG A 645 -1.61 -9.96 -16.33
N ARG A 646 -1.55 -9.58 -17.61
CA ARG A 646 -2.73 -9.20 -18.40
C ARG A 646 -3.83 -10.29 -18.41
N HIS A 647 -3.45 -11.55 -18.64
CA HIS A 647 -4.40 -12.67 -18.70
C HIS A 647 -5.15 -12.86 -17.38
N HIS A 648 -4.42 -13.10 -16.29
CA HIS A 648 -4.99 -13.26 -14.95
C HIS A 648 -5.83 -12.04 -14.52
N CYS A 649 -5.41 -10.82 -14.88
CA CYS A 649 -6.22 -9.65 -14.54
C CYS A 649 -7.50 -9.52 -15.37
N MET A 650 -7.56 -10.05 -16.59
CA MET A 650 -8.83 -10.20 -17.31
C MET A 650 -9.72 -11.28 -16.66
N PHE A 651 -9.12 -12.37 -16.18
CA PHE A 651 -9.85 -13.40 -15.42
C PHE A 651 -10.54 -12.79 -14.19
N TRP A 652 -9.80 -12.07 -13.34
CA TRP A 652 -10.33 -11.44 -12.13
C TRP A 652 -11.33 -10.31 -12.41
N ARG A 653 -11.05 -9.49 -13.43
CA ARG A 653 -11.84 -8.29 -13.72
C ARG A 653 -13.13 -8.57 -14.48
N GLU A 654 -13.12 -9.58 -15.36
CA GLU A 654 -14.19 -9.77 -16.34
C GLU A 654 -14.80 -11.16 -16.23
N GLN A 655 -13.99 -12.21 -16.36
CA GLN A 655 -14.51 -13.57 -16.51
C GLN A 655 -15.15 -14.09 -15.22
N LEU A 656 -14.45 -14.00 -14.09
CA LEU A 656 -14.94 -14.54 -12.82
C LEU A 656 -16.19 -13.79 -12.31
N PRO A 657 -16.27 -12.44 -12.37
CA PRO A 657 -17.50 -11.71 -12.06
C PRO A 657 -18.67 -12.07 -12.98
N LEU A 658 -18.45 -12.22 -14.28
CA LEU A 658 -19.50 -12.64 -15.22
C LEU A 658 -20.02 -14.05 -14.90
N MET A 659 -19.13 -14.99 -14.56
CA MET A 659 -19.53 -16.33 -14.12
C MET A 659 -20.37 -16.27 -12.85
N ARG A 660 -19.98 -15.45 -11.87
CA ARG A 660 -20.75 -15.23 -10.63
C ARG A 660 -22.17 -14.73 -10.94
N GLU A 661 -22.29 -13.71 -11.78
CA GLU A 661 -23.60 -13.14 -12.16
C GLU A 661 -24.50 -14.18 -12.84
N GLN A 662 -23.94 -15.02 -13.72
CA GLN A 662 -24.69 -16.10 -14.36
C GLN A 662 -25.16 -17.16 -13.35
N ILE A 663 -24.34 -17.50 -12.36
CA ILE A 663 -24.72 -18.42 -11.27
C ILE A 663 -25.88 -17.84 -10.46
N LEU A 664 -25.77 -16.57 -10.07
CA LEU A 664 -26.82 -15.87 -9.32
C LEU A 664 -28.11 -15.74 -10.14
N PHE A 665 -28.03 -15.48 -11.44
CA PHE A 665 -29.19 -15.43 -12.33
C PHE A 665 -29.89 -16.79 -12.44
N ASN A 666 -29.14 -17.86 -12.71
CA ASN A 666 -29.69 -19.20 -12.91
C ASN A 666 -30.27 -19.81 -11.62
N SER A 667 -29.73 -19.46 -10.45
CA SER A 667 -30.26 -19.93 -9.16
C SER A 667 -31.71 -19.45 -8.89
N ARG A 668 -32.12 -18.29 -9.42
CA ARG A 668 -33.48 -17.75 -9.28
C ARG A 668 -34.53 -18.51 -10.09
N CYS A 669 -34.12 -19.20 -11.15
CA CYS A 669 -35.02 -19.99 -12.00
C CYS A 669 -35.50 -21.29 -11.32
N SER A 670 -34.89 -21.72 -10.21
CA SER A 670 -35.33 -22.91 -9.46
C SER A 670 -36.39 -22.61 -8.39
N ALA A 671 -36.63 -21.33 -8.07
CA ALA A 671 -37.53 -20.90 -6.99
C ALA A 671 -38.99 -20.63 -7.42
N THR A 672 -39.34 -20.87 -8.68
CA THR A 672 -40.73 -20.69 -9.19
C THR A 672 -41.34 -22.04 -9.58
N LYS A 673 -41.70 -22.84 -8.57
CA LYS A 673 -42.92 -23.66 -8.69
C LYS A 673 -44.08 -22.83 -8.14
N PRO A 674 -45.07 -22.45 -8.96
CA PRO A 674 -46.22 -21.72 -8.46
C PRO A 674 -47.11 -22.68 -7.67
N ASN A 675 -47.13 -22.56 -6.34
CA ASN A 675 -48.32 -22.95 -5.59
C ASN A 675 -49.34 -21.83 -5.77
N SER A 676 -50.32 -22.06 -6.63
CA SER A 676 -51.53 -21.27 -6.70
C SER A 676 -52.29 -21.43 -5.38
N THR A 677 -52.35 -20.37 -4.57
CA THR A 677 -53.51 -19.84 -3.82
C THR A 677 -53.01 -19.01 -2.64
N GLY A 678 -53.46 -17.75 -2.57
CA GLY A 678 -53.19 -16.88 -1.42
C GLY A 678 -52.81 -15.46 -1.81
N THR A 679 -53.82 -14.62 -2.05
CA THR A 679 -53.70 -13.16 -2.13
C THR A 679 -53.17 -12.61 -0.80
N GLY A 680 -51.93 -12.12 -0.80
CA GLY A 680 -51.34 -11.39 0.32
C GLY A 680 -50.24 -10.48 -0.19
N THR A 681 -50.46 -9.17 -0.12
CA THR A 681 -49.48 -8.13 -0.43
C THR A 681 -48.29 -8.23 0.52
N VAL A 682 -47.17 -8.77 0.03
CA VAL A 682 -45.88 -8.79 0.74
C VAL A 682 -44.98 -7.71 0.15
N ASN A 683 -44.63 -6.74 1.00
CA ASN A 683 -43.60 -5.73 0.75
C ASN A 683 -42.31 -6.40 0.26
N LYS A 684 -41.87 -6.02 -0.95
CA LYS A 684 -40.57 -6.45 -1.49
C LYS A 684 -39.45 -5.89 -0.61
N PRO A 685 -38.50 -6.70 -0.13
CA PRO A 685 -37.26 -6.18 0.40
C PRO A 685 -36.44 -5.61 -0.76
N VAL A 686 -35.96 -4.38 -0.59
CA VAL A 686 -34.99 -3.75 -1.49
C VAL A 686 -33.72 -4.62 -1.48
N PRO A 687 -33.19 -5.06 -2.63
CA PRO A 687 -31.91 -5.77 -2.66
C PRO A 687 -30.82 -4.85 -2.10
N GLY A 688 -30.18 -5.29 -1.03
CA GLY A 688 -29.03 -4.61 -0.45
C GLY A 688 -27.92 -4.47 -1.50
N VAL A 689 -27.43 -3.25 -1.68
CA VAL A 689 -26.24 -2.94 -2.47
C VAL A 689 -25.04 -3.47 -1.68
N VAL A 690 -24.72 -4.75 -1.86
CA VAL A 690 -23.48 -5.34 -1.38
C VAL A 690 -22.46 -5.14 -2.51
N GLY A 691 -21.58 -4.16 -2.33
CA GLY A 691 -20.64 -3.70 -3.34
C GLY A 691 -19.62 -4.77 -3.73
N THR A 692 -19.83 -5.39 -4.89
CA THR A 692 -18.71 -5.84 -5.72
C THR A 692 -18.10 -4.61 -6.40
N LEU A 693 -16.77 -4.52 -6.49
CA LEU A 693 -16.04 -3.49 -7.25
C LEU A 693 -16.46 -3.39 -8.73
N TYR A 694 -17.18 -4.39 -9.22
CA TYR A 694 -17.70 -4.44 -10.58
C TYR A 694 -19.09 -3.79 -10.62
N PRO A 695 -19.26 -2.64 -11.30
CA PRO A 695 -20.59 -2.17 -11.64
C PRO A 695 -21.31 -3.23 -12.47
N ASP A 696 -22.60 -3.38 -12.21
CA ASP A 696 -23.51 -4.21 -12.97
C ASP A 696 -23.28 -3.98 -14.50
N PRO A 697 -22.80 -4.98 -15.27
CA PRO A 697 -22.42 -4.79 -16.67
C PRO A 697 -23.61 -4.40 -17.58
N LEU A 698 -24.85 -4.44 -17.07
CA LEU A 698 -26.08 -4.25 -17.85
C LEU A 698 -26.47 -2.80 -18.19
N LYS A 699 -25.71 -1.77 -17.81
CA LYS A 699 -26.01 -0.37 -18.24
C LYS A 699 -25.48 0.03 -19.63
N ARG A 700 -24.87 -0.89 -20.40
CA ARG A 700 -24.55 -0.67 -21.82
C ARG A 700 -25.39 -1.57 -22.73
N THR A 701 -26.70 -1.36 -22.76
CA THR A 701 -27.52 -1.81 -23.88
C THR A 701 -27.36 -0.83 -25.05
N ALA A 702 -26.24 -0.93 -25.76
CA ALA A 702 -26.23 -0.60 -27.19
C ALA A 702 -26.56 -1.90 -27.92
N LYS A 703 -27.64 -1.89 -28.71
CA LYS A 703 -28.12 -3.01 -29.54
C LYS A 703 -26.95 -3.67 -30.30
N LEU A 704 -26.46 -4.79 -29.81
CA LEU A 704 -25.68 -5.74 -30.60
C LEU A 704 -26.67 -6.80 -31.08
N SER A 705 -27.00 -6.70 -32.36
CA SER A 705 -27.74 -7.68 -33.13
C SER A 705 -27.03 -9.04 -33.14
N GLY A 706 -27.75 -10.08 -32.74
CA GLY A 706 -27.63 -11.45 -33.26
C GLY A 706 -26.23 -12.05 -33.36
N GLY A 707 -25.71 -12.54 -32.25
CA GLY A 707 -24.52 -13.42 -32.21
C GLY A 707 -24.51 -14.21 -30.90
N GLY A 708 -25.37 -15.22 -30.79
CA GLY A 708 -25.49 -16.04 -29.59
C GLY A 708 -24.26 -16.92 -29.36
N ILE A 709 -23.67 -16.86 -28.17
CA ILE A 709 -22.75 -17.89 -27.69
C ILE A 709 -23.60 -19.11 -27.34
N GLN A 710 -23.49 -20.17 -28.13
CA GLN A 710 -24.21 -21.41 -27.89
C GLN A 710 -23.36 -22.30 -26.95
N LEU A 711 -23.71 -22.34 -25.66
CA LEU A 711 -23.22 -23.36 -24.74
C LEU A 711 -23.87 -24.69 -25.13
N MET A 712 -23.13 -25.57 -25.80
CA MET A 712 -23.62 -26.90 -26.11
C MET A 712 -23.37 -27.81 -24.90
N MET A 713 -24.42 -28.05 -24.10
CA MET A 713 -24.39 -29.11 -23.08
C MET A 713 -24.62 -30.46 -23.76
N LEU A 714 -23.66 -31.37 -23.67
CA LEU A 714 -23.87 -32.76 -24.11
C LEU A 714 -24.68 -33.54 -23.06
N PRO A 715 -25.54 -34.50 -23.49
CA PRO A 715 -26.44 -35.21 -22.59
C PRO A 715 -25.67 -36.18 -21.68
N VAL A 716 -25.96 -36.09 -20.38
CA VAL A 716 -25.43 -36.93 -19.31
C VAL A 716 -26.02 -38.34 -19.42
N LYS A 717 -25.17 -39.36 -19.66
CA LYS A 717 -25.53 -40.75 -19.31
C LYS A 717 -25.22 -40.97 -17.83
N ARG A 718 -26.27 -41.24 -17.05
CA ARG A 718 -26.21 -41.56 -15.61
C ARG A 718 -25.30 -42.76 -15.36
N TYR A 719 -24.24 -42.56 -14.57
CA TYR A 719 -23.66 -43.59 -13.72
C TYR A 719 -23.46 -43.01 -12.32
N ASN A 720 -23.69 -43.86 -11.31
CA ASN A 720 -23.79 -43.49 -9.91
C ASN A 720 -22.58 -42.70 -9.39
N SER A 721 -22.90 -41.62 -8.66
CA SER A 721 -22.02 -40.79 -7.82
C SER A 721 -20.99 -39.94 -8.57
N TYR A 722 -21.17 -38.62 -8.48
CA TYR A 722 -20.41 -37.52 -9.10
C TYR A 722 -20.77 -37.20 -10.56
N ALA A 723 -21.63 -36.18 -10.75
CA ALA A 723 -21.86 -35.56 -12.05
C ALA A 723 -20.70 -34.60 -12.34
N PHE A 724 -19.79 -35.02 -13.23
CA PHE A 724 -18.81 -34.12 -13.84
C PHE A 724 -19.49 -33.29 -14.93
N ILE A 725 -19.41 -31.97 -14.83
CA ILE A 725 -19.74 -31.06 -15.93
C ILE A 725 -18.42 -30.66 -16.58
N PHE A 726 -18.14 -31.20 -17.77
CA PHE A 726 -17.09 -30.66 -18.63
C PHE A 726 -17.60 -29.37 -19.25
N VAL A 727 -16.99 -28.23 -18.88
CA VAL A 727 -17.18 -26.96 -19.59
C VAL A 727 -16.01 -26.81 -20.56
N THR A 728 -16.24 -27.10 -21.83
CA THR A 728 -15.27 -26.78 -22.89
C THR A 728 -15.54 -25.35 -23.36
N ILE A 729 -14.65 -24.42 -23.00
CA ILE A 729 -14.66 -23.05 -23.54
C ILE A 729 -13.88 -23.08 -24.87
N PHE A 730 -14.58 -22.97 -26.00
CA PHE A 730 -13.92 -22.70 -27.28
C PHE A 730 -13.46 -21.24 -27.29
N VAL A 731 -12.17 -21.02 -27.06
CA VAL A 731 -11.51 -19.75 -27.37
C VAL A 731 -11.24 -19.74 -28.88
N ASN A 732 -11.75 -18.73 -29.57
CA ASN A 732 -11.52 -18.53 -31.00
C ASN A 732 -10.00 -18.31 -31.24
N PRO A 733 -9.31 -19.13 -32.05
CA PRO A 733 -7.84 -19.15 -32.15
C PRO A 733 -7.22 -17.93 -32.88
N PHE A 734 -7.98 -16.86 -33.13
CA PHE A 734 -7.49 -15.66 -33.82
C PHE A 734 -6.91 -14.57 -32.89
N TRP A 735 -6.70 -14.86 -31.60
CA TRP A 735 -6.12 -13.94 -30.62
C TRP A 735 -5.04 -14.61 -29.74
N LEU A 736 -4.14 -15.36 -30.38
CA LEU A 736 -2.85 -15.78 -29.80
C LEU A 736 -1.78 -14.74 -30.08
#